data_AF-A0A7C6J579-F1
#
_entry.id   AF-A0A7C6J579-F1
#
_cell.length_a   1.000
_cell.length_b   1.000
_cell.length_c   1.000
_cell.angle_alpha   90.00
_cell.angle_beta   90.00
_cell.angle_gamma   90.00
#
_symmetry.space_group_name_H-M   'P 1'
#
loop_
_entity.id
_entity.type
_entity.pdbx_description
1 polymer ?
#
loop_
_entity_poly.entity_id
_entity_poly.type
_entity_poly.pdbx_seq_one_letter_code
_entity_poly.pdbx_strand_id
1 'polypeptide(L)'
;MKKVFLRTLSLILSMIMVITALQLGGFVGLSLSDFSFRAAAAEILYNGDCGENLKFTLDADGVLTISGTGTAVGFYEGNGNWNQSWQTVEKSGTYTYIMDSIKKIVIKAENLKEIGGEAFRNSKITEFDTGNIERIDYRAFDSCSELKSFHIGSALIYGAFPFVGCYALEKLTVDKNNPYYFAEGNCLVQRYYFDWSTDCFDESNEIDSVIWGIKTSVIPSMAKLIASYAFADSQIEKIHIPANIMYIYSLAFYNALNNVKSITVDEKNPVYKAKGNCLYNITSSYEGYFLGNENTLLFGCKNSVIPDDGSITRIGQEAFNHCSDLENLIIPNTITSIGGYAFRNAGLKTLHLPASVVEADVYSFSSMPYLEKISVDKNNPKFTALSNCLINKTKKEIVLGFSNSTIPTDPDIVTSIGEYSFSNISGLKEMDIPENINRIGFCAFYFCGDLETIKFHDGLIEIGANAFYGTKWYENQSGDYVYAGKNLLMFNNYESKTVDKIKKGTLSIASCCFDGKNLLESVTIPDSVQSIGGYAFAGCTSLSTVKLGTGLKRAGSKVFTDTPWYENQPDGLIYAGKVLLGYKGEMPDNYELNKIRDDTVAVADEAFISVFTLKSLTLPESVVYVGDMAFFDCWPESVVVFNPDCEFYGEGSLNTETIVAPEGGKVQDYAENNEIRFYPLVEKPQVIFDFYEGDSCKTGEFISFSISVLGLNETKSVVSGSLNFNYNPESLHLEGYDFCNSYREDEEQNRQIEFEVDEDKGTISFNFDYGLETSYYFEPLVEVTFRAKKTGLTEIEADAKSVIKDKKGNIIKAEFAKAAISIREGVYKDVSVDEWFDTTGENENIDLFKFTPKEDGYYRFYIKSDIDYYGEFSVFDSDFNNFLRVCYETPDDAEKGAVYDSVENEEYFEAGKVYYIADDLPCQIRISFIKVLPTEPPTEPPTEPPTEKPTEKPTEKPTEKPTDKSNEAKKPDFSKLPVKTQENNEVLLISDSLTSKQVKETLSEFTVNILDVNGNKLEDDAAIGTGAEIQIYDGETLVAKKTVILKGDLNGDGKVKTTDARNALRGALGLDNLSDAQILAADVNNDGKLKATDARAILRGAMGLDDTAAWLG
;
A
#
# COMPACT_ATOMS: atom_id res chain seq x y z
N MET A 1 -47.69 50.25 -4.72
CA MET A 1 -48.95 50.90 -5.18
C MET A 1 -49.80 50.03 -6.11
N LYS A 2 -49.37 49.59 -7.32
CA LYS A 2 -50.25 48.83 -8.27
C LYS A 2 -51.07 47.67 -7.63
N LYS A 3 -50.45 46.78 -6.84
CA LYS A 3 -51.17 45.68 -6.13
C LYS A 3 -52.26 46.19 -5.16
N VAL A 4 -52.08 47.35 -4.53
CA VAL A 4 -53.09 47.98 -3.65
C VAL A 4 -54.23 48.55 -4.48
N PHE A 5 -53.92 49.30 -5.54
CA PHE A 5 -54.92 49.89 -6.44
C PHE A 5 -55.85 48.82 -7.06
N LEU A 6 -55.29 47.68 -7.47
CA LEU A 6 -56.07 46.53 -7.96
C LEU A 6 -56.97 45.91 -6.88
N ARG A 7 -56.49 45.76 -5.64
CA ARG A 7 -57.33 45.29 -4.52
C ARG A 7 -58.46 46.27 -4.19
N THR A 8 -58.19 47.58 -4.14
CA THR A 8 -59.23 48.61 -3.93
C THR A 8 -60.26 48.63 -5.07
N LEU A 9 -59.82 48.50 -6.32
CA LEU A 9 -60.72 48.45 -7.49
C LEU A 9 -61.62 47.21 -7.46
N SER A 10 -61.09 46.04 -7.07
CA SER A 10 -61.87 44.81 -6.87
C SER A 10 -62.93 44.96 -5.76
N LEU A 11 -62.56 45.56 -4.62
CA LEU A 11 -63.51 45.88 -3.54
C LEU A 11 -64.64 46.80 -4.00
N ILE A 12 -64.33 47.84 -4.78
CA ILE A 12 -65.35 48.77 -5.33
C ILE A 12 -66.28 48.05 -6.31
N LEU A 13 -65.75 47.24 -7.23
CA LEU A 13 -66.55 46.42 -8.14
C LEU A 13 -67.45 45.42 -7.40
N SER A 14 -66.95 44.83 -6.32
CA SER A 14 -67.71 43.92 -5.45
C SER A 14 -68.88 44.62 -4.78
N MET A 15 -68.67 45.82 -4.22
CA MET A 15 -69.77 46.61 -3.62
C MET A 15 -70.82 47.03 -4.66
N ILE A 16 -70.42 47.34 -5.90
CA ILE A 16 -71.35 47.68 -7.00
C ILE A 16 -72.22 46.47 -7.37
N MET A 17 -71.66 45.25 -7.40
CA MET A 17 -72.45 44.03 -7.63
C MET A 17 -73.43 43.72 -6.49
N VAL A 18 -73.05 43.96 -5.23
CA VAL A 18 -73.97 43.81 -4.08
C VAL A 18 -75.12 44.83 -4.16
N ILE A 19 -74.86 46.07 -4.55
CA ILE A 19 -75.88 47.11 -4.69
C ILE A 19 -76.86 46.82 -5.85
N THR A 20 -76.39 46.25 -6.95
CA THR A 20 -77.28 45.85 -8.06
C THR A 20 -78.09 44.59 -7.75
N ALA A 21 -77.53 43.63 -7.02
CA ALA A 21 -78.28 42.47 -6.51
C ALA A 21 -79.44 42.88 -5.57
N LEU A 22 -79.25 43.94 -4.77
CA LEU A 22 -80.26 44.48 -3.85
C LEU A 22 -81.44 45.20 -4.54
N GLN A 23 -81.41 45.44 -5.85
CA GLN A 23 -82.48 46.15 -6.58
C GLN A 23 -83.47 45.25 -7.33
N LEU A 24 -83.20 43.95 -7.48
CA LEU A 24 -84.08 42.99 -8.15
C LEU A 24 -84.66 41.98 -7.14
N GLY A 25 -85.54 42.47 -6.28
CA GLY A 25 -86.02 41.74 -5.10
C GLY A 25 -86.95 40.56 -5.38
N GLY A 26 -86.68 39.44 -4.71
CA GLY A 26 -87.56 38.28 -4.59
C GLY A 26 -87.31 37.56 -3.27
N PHE A 27 -88.21 37.74 -2.28
CA PHE A 27 -88.19 37.02 -1.00
C PHE A 27 -88.52 35.52 -1.23
N VAL A 28 -88.20 34.56 -0.34
CA VAL A 28 -88.01 34.60 1.13
C VAL A 28 -86.91 33.62 1.57
N GLY A 29 -86.14 33.95 2.61
CA GLY A 29 -85.77 32.97 3.65
C GLY A 29 -84.48 32.16 3.49
N LEU A 30 -83.33 32.79 3.74
CA LEU A 30 -82.13 32.11 4.26
C LEU A 30 -81.59 32.85 5.49
N SER A 31 -80.73 32.18 6.25
CA SER A 31 -80.35 32.56 7.61
C SER A 31 -79.06 33.39 7.65
N LEU A 32 -78.88 34.19 8.70
CA LEU A 32 -77.62 34.89 8.98
C LEU A 32 -76.44 33.94 9.32
N SER A 33 -76.68 32.64 9.39
CA SER A 33 -75.65 31.58 9.42
C SER A 33 -74.89 31.44 8.09
N ASP A 34 -75.49 31.85 6.97
CA ASP A 34 -75.06 31.36 5.66
C ASP A 34 -73.93 32.21 5.05
N PHE A 35 -73.65 33.37 5.67
CA PHE A 35 -72.37 34.08 5.52
C PHE A 35 -71.29 33.46 6.41
N SER A 36 -71.02 32.17 6.19
CA SER A 36 -69.71 31.63 6.54
C SER A 36 -68.66 32.44 5.77
N PHE A 37 -67.76 33.12 6.49
CA PHE A 37 -66.45 33.44 5.92
C PHE A 37 -65.78 32.09 5.62
N ARG A 38 -65.95 31.58 4.40
CA ARG A 38 -65.04 30.56 3.89
C ARG A 38 -63.67 31.19 3.94
N ALA A 39 -62.78 30.62 4.76
CA ALA A 39 -61.36 30.77 4.51
C ALA A 39 -61.15 30.43 3.03
N ALA A 40 -60.43 31.27 2.31
CA ALA A 40 -60.04 30.92 0.94
C ALA A 40 -59.24 29.63 1.05
N ALA A 41 -59.75 28.54 0.47
CA ALA A 41 -58.97 27.32 0.35
C ALA A 41 -57.69 27.69 -0.41
N ALA A 42 -56.53 27.32 0.14
CA ALA A 42 -55.26 27.67 -0.45
C ALA A 42 -55.21 27.16 -1.90
N GLU A 43 -54.73 28.00 -2.80
CA GLU A 43 -54.71 27.70 -4.23
C GLU A 43 -53.67 26.60 -4.48
N ILE A 44 -54.14 25.37 -4.72
CA ILE A 44 -53.28 24.21 -4.98
C ILE A 44 -52.58 24.45 -6.32
N LEU A 45 -51.27 24.64 -6.28
CA LEU A 45 -50.43 24.77 -7.48
C LEU A 45 -50.18 23.40 -8.10
N TYR A 46 -49.83 22.42 -7.27
CA TYR A 46 -49.41 21.09 -7.71
C TYR A 46 -50.04 20.00 -6.84
N ASN A 47 -50.29 18.84 -7.43
CA ASN A 47 -50.73 17.63 -6.73
C ASN A 47 -50.34 16.40 -7.54
N GLY A 48 -50.17 15.27 -6.85
CA GLY A 48 -49.76 14.01 -7.45
C GLY A 48 -49.66 12.90 -6.41
N ASP A 49 -49.00 11.81 -6.78
CA ASP A 49 -48.67 10.68 -5.91
C ASP A 49 -47.21 10.82 -5.41
N CYS A 50 -46.88 10.44 -4.18
CA CYS A 50 -45.55 10.63 -3.56
C CYS A 50 -45.02 9.40 -2.82
N GLY A 51 -45.33 8.21 -3.34
CA GLY A 51 -45.04 6.91 -2.72
C GLY A 51 -46.07 5.88 -3.19
N GLU A 52 -45.88 4.60 -2.85
CA GLU A 52 -46.67 3.49 -3.39
C GLU A 52 -48.20 3.65 -3.21
N ASN A 53 -48.61 4.32 -2.13
CA ASN A 53 -50.02 4.61 -1.81
C ASN A 53 -50.20 5.99 -1.13
N LEU A 54 -49.31 6.95 -1.45
CA LEU A 54 -49.31 8.32 -0.90
C LEU A 54 -49.68 9.36 -1.95
N LYS A 55 -50.42 10.40 -1.55
CA LYS A 55 -50.77 11.58 -2.37
C LYS A 55 -50.29 12.87 -1.72
N PHE A 56 -49.91 13.84 -2.55
CA PHE A 56 -49.53 15.17 -2.10
C PHE A 56 -50.34 16.30 -2.75
N THR A 57 -50.39 17.45 -2.07
CA THR A 57 -50.79 18.74 -2.65
C THR A 57 -49.86 19.85 -2.15
N LEU A 58 -49.25 20.62 -3.04
CA LEU A 58 -48.51 21.85 -2.72
C LEU A 58 -49.35 23.08 -3.06
N ASP A 59 -49.53 23.97 -2.09
CA ASP A 59 -50.29 25.22 -2.26
C ASP A 59 -49.41 26.44 -2.58
N ALA A 60 -50.08 27.55 -2.92
CA ALA A 60 -49.45 28.80 -3.33
C ALA A 60 -48.68 29.55 -2.22
N ASP A 61 -48.81 29.15 -0.95
CA ASP A 61 -48.00 29.68 0.15
C ASP A 61 -46.70 28.85 0.34
N GLY A 62 -46.66 27.63 -0.20
CA GLY A 62 -45.53 26.70 -0.14
C GLY A 62 -45.71 25.56 0.87
N VAL A 63 -46.96 25.27 1.27
CA VAL A 63 -47.28 24.18 2.21
C VAL A 63 -47.54 22.90 1.43
N LEU A 64 -46.66 21.93 1.60
CA LEU A 64 -46.85 20.57 1.11
C LEU A 64 -47.71 19.78 2.10
N THR A 65 -48.89 19.35 1.69
CA THR A 65 -49.69 18.36 2.43
C THR A 65 -49.43 16.96 1.87
N ILE A 66 -49.15 15.98 2.72
CA ILE A 66 -49.10 14.54 2.36
C ILE A 66 -50.28 13.79 3.02
N SER A 67 -50.87 12.85 2.28
CA SER A 67 -52.02 12.04 2.72
C SER A 67 -52.08 10.70 1.97
N GLY A 68 -52.27 9.58 2.68
CA GLY A 68 -52.30 8.22 2.13
C GLY A 68 -51.61 7.24 3.08
N THR A 69 -51.51 5.96 2.69
CA THR A 69 -50.97 4.84 3.49
C THR A 69 -49.70 4.25 2.87
N GLY A 70 -48.50 4.52 3.38
CA GLY A 70 -47.28 3.85 2.89
C GLY A 70 -45.98 4.61 3.13
N THR A 71 -44.99 4.31 2.30
CA THR A 71 -43.62 4.85 2.34
C THR A 71 -43.46 6.06 1.43
N ALA A 72 -42.94 7.16 1.97
CA ALA A 72 -42.51 8.32 1.18
C ALA A 72 -41.07 8.08 0.70
N VAL A 73 -40.92 7.62 -0.55
CA VAL A 73 -39.61 7.34 -1.15
C VAL A 73 -38.97 8.60 -1.75
N GLY A 74 -37.65 8.73 -1.59
CA GLY A 74 -36.87 9.81 -2.18
C GLY A 74 -36.49 9.61 -3.63
N PHE A 75 -35.77 10.59 -4.15
CA PHE A 75 -35.26 10.59 -5.52
C PHE A 75 -33.90 9.89 -5.55
N TYR A 76 -33.88 8.57 -5.34
CA TYR A 76 -32.62 7.81 -5.42
C TYR A 76 -32.20 7.64 -6.88
N GLU A 77 -31.31 8.53 -7.32
CA GLU A 77 -30.56 8.35 -8.55
C GLU A 77 -29.69 7.10 -8.40
N GLY A 78 -30.09 6.03 -9.08
CA GLY A 78 -29.57 4.69 -8.85
C GLY A 78 -30.23 3.64 -9.73
N ASN A 79 -31.57 3.47 -9.66
CA ASN A 79 -32.26 2.29 -10.19
C ASN A 79 -33.49 2.48 -11.14
N GLY A 80 -33.51 3.54 -11.96
CA GLY A 80 -33.88 3.46 -13.39
C GLY A 80 -35.27 3.01 -13.82
N ASN A 81 -36.30 3.26 -13.03
CA ASN A 81 -37.66 3.43 -13.55
C ASN A 81 -38.31 4.59 -12.78
N TRP A 82 -38.63 5.67 -13.49
CA TRP A 82 -39.25 6.87 -12.91
C TRP A 82 -40.55 6.53 -12.17
N ASN A 83 -40.55 6.63 -10.84
CA ASN A 83 -41.76 7.03 -10.12
C ASN A 83 -41.86 8.55 -10.22
N GLN A 84 -42.94 9.05 -10.80
CA GLN A 84 -43.08 10.44 -11.27
C GLN A 84 -43.42 11.42 -10.14
N SER A 85 -43.00 11.11 -8.91
CA SER A 85 -43.68 11.51 -7.67
C SER A 85 -43.50 12.96 -7.24
N TRP A 86 -42.58 13.69 -7.88
CA TRP A 86 -42.24 15.08 -7.53
C TRP A 86 -42.06 16.00 -8.75
N GLN A 87 -42.57 15.60 -9.93
CA GLN A 87 -42.53 16.39 -11.17
C GLN A 87 -43.93 16.85 -11.60
N THR A 88 -44.01 17.95 -12.35
CA THR A 88 -45.21 18.31 -13.11
C THR A 88 -44.89 18.67 -14.55
N VAL A 89 -45.81 18.31 -15.46
CA VAL A 89 -45.64 18.50 -16.91
C VAL A 89 -46.14 19.88 -17.35
N GLU A 90 -45.24 20.86 -17.38
CA GLU A 90 -45.44 22.11 -18.12
C GLU A 90 -45.27 21.91 -19.63
N LYS A 91 -45.98 22.71 -20.44
CA LYS A 91 -46.19 22.48 -21.88
C LYS A 91 -44.99 22.78 -22.80
N SER A 92 -43.81 23.01 -22.26
CA SER A 92 -42.62 23.52 -22.97
C SER A 92 -41.38 22.64 -22.93
N GLY A 93 -41.41 21.49 -22.23
CA GLY A 93 -40.29 20.52 -22.25
C GLY A 93 -39.11 20.88 -21.35
N THR A 94 -39.33 21.72 -20.33
CA THR A 94 -38.37 22.00 -19.26
C THR A 94 -38.96 21.51 -17.94
N TYR A 95 -38.27 20.61 -17.24
CA TYR A 95 -38.67 20.18 -15.90
C TYR A 95 -38.51 21.34 -14.91
N THR A 96 -39.28 21.31 -13.81
CA THR A 96 -39.14 22.23 -12.69
C THR A 96 -39.39 21.45 -11.41
N TYR A 97 -38.41 21.43 -10.51
CA TYR A 97 -38.52 20.67 -9.26
C TYR A 97 -39.55 21.31 -8.33
N ILE A 98 -40.45 20.48 -7.81
CA ILE A 98 -41.43 20.90 -6.79
C ILE A 98 -40.71 21.24 -5.47
N MET A 99 -39.58 20.57 -5.18
CA MET A 99 -38.82 20.68 -3.92
C MET A 99 -38.40 22.13 -3.59
N ASP A 100 -37.96 22.91 -4.59
CA ASP A 100 -37.61 24.33 -4.43
C ASP A 100 -38.75 25.22 -3.96
N SER A 101 -40.00 24.78 -4.15
CA SER A 101 -41.21 25.52 -3.79
C SER A 101 -41.78 25.11 -2.42
N ILE A 102 -41.30 24.02 -1.82
CA ILE A 102 -41.73 23.55 -0.49
C ILE A 102 -41.05 24.39 0.59
N LYS A 103 -41.84 24.89 1.54
CA LYS A 103 -41.35 25.61 2.73
C LYS A 103 -41.76 24.97 4.04
N LYS A 104 -42.83 24.16 4.02
CA LYS A 104 -43.37 23.44 5.16
C LYS A 104 -44.02 22.15 4.68
N ILE A 105 -43.81 21.06 5.42
CA ILE A 105 -44.55 19.81 5.20
C ILE A 105 -45.58 19.64 6.32
N VAL A 106 -46.79 19.23 5.96
CA VAL A 106 -47.90 18.89 6.86
C VAL A 106 -48.41 17.50 6.50
N ILE A 107 -48.01 16.51 7.30
CA ILE A 107 -48.51 15.14 7.19
C ILE A 107 -49.90 15.10 7.84
N LYS A 108 -50.92 14.62 7.12
CA LYS A 108 -52.29 14.53 7.66
C LYS A 108 -52.50 13.25 8.47
N ALA A 109 -51.77 13.20 9.60
CA ALA A 109 -52.08 12.60 10.89
C ALA A 109 -52.42 11.11 11.05
N GLU A 110 -52.89 10.38 10.03
CA GLU A 110 -53.43 9.01 10.27
C GLU A 110 -52.64 7.86 9.62
N ASN A 111 -51.80 8.07 8.59
CA ASN A 111 -51.39 6.94 7.73
C ASN A 111 -49.98 6.97 7.06
N LEU A 112 -49.16 8.03 7.19
CA LEU A 112 -47.77 7.95 6.73
C LEU A 112 -46.96 7.09 7.71
N LYS A 113 -46.46 5.93 7.26
CA LYS A 113 -45.71 5.00 8.10
C LYS A 113 -44.20 5.22 8.03
N GLU A 114 -43.69 5.56 6.86
CA GLU A 114 -42.24 5.53 6.62
C GLU A 114 -41.77 6.71 5.77
N ILE A 115 -40.60 7.24 6.13
CA ILE A 115 -39.79 8.11 5.28
C ILE A 115 -38.62 7.27 4.78
N GLY A 116 -38.63 6.93 3.49
CA GLY A 116 -37.55 6.16 2.86
C GLY A 116 -36.31 6.99 2.58
N GLY A 117 -35.29 6.33 1.99
CA GLY A 117 -34.00 6.95 1.72
C GLY A 117 -34.12 8.23 0.86
N GLU A 118 -33.37 9.27 1.23
CA GLU A 118 -33.26 10.57 0.57
C GLU A 118 -34.60 11.30 0.29
N ALA A 119 -35.67 10.97 1.03
CA ALA A 119 -37.06 11.45 0.81
C ALA A 119 -37.22 12.96 0.61
N PHE A 120 -36.50 13.76 1.39
CA PHE A 120 -36.58 15.23 1.40
C PHE A 120 -35.19 15.87 1.25
N ARG A 121 -34.21 15.13 0.74
CA ARG A 121 -32.83 15.62 0.56
C ARG A 121 -32.78 16.93 -0.23
N ASN A 122 -31.92 17.85 0.20
CA ASN A 122 -31.78 19.22 -0.32
C ASN A 122 -33.05 20.11 -0.26
N SER A 123 -34.11 19.69 0.44
CA SER A 123 -35.37 20.43 0.45
C SER A 123 -35.36 21.66 1.37
N LYS A 124 -36.02 22.74 0.93
CA LYS A 124 -36.13 24.03 1.66
C LYS A 124 -37.23 24.03 2.73
N ILE A 125 -37.41 22.88 3.38
CA ILE A 125 -38.34 22.70 4.49
C ILE A 125 -37.87 23.50 5.71
N THR A 126 -38.76 24.30 6.29
CA THR A 126 -38.48 25.07 7.53
C THR A 126 -39.04 24.39 8.78
N GLU A 127 -40.06 23.55 8.61
CA GLU A 127 -40.82 22.87 9.64
C GLU A 127 -41.32 21.51 9.12
N PHE A 128 -41.16 20.47 9.93
CA PHE A 128 -41.65 19.12 9.67
C PHE A 128 -42.33 18.57 10.93
N ASP A 129 -43.55 18.04 10.77
CA ASP A 129 -44.33 17.39 11.83
C ASP A 129 -44.43 15.89 11.49
N THR A 130 -43.81 15.04 12.30
CA THR A 130 -43.70 13.60 12.06
C THR A 130 -45.01 12.83 12.26
N GLY A 131 -45.92 13.30 13.10
CA GLY A 131 -47.10 12.52 13.50
C GLY A 131 -46.75 11.09 13.95
N ASN A 132 -47.42 10.09 13.37
CA ASN A 132 -47.28 8.67 13.71
C ASN A 132 -46.37 7.90 12.74
N ILE A 133 -45.21 8.46 12.36
CA ILE A 133 -44.21 7.72 11.58
C ILE A 133 -43.61 6.57 12.41
N GLU A 134 -43.38 5.45 11.76
CA GLU A 134 -42.81 4.21 12.29
C GLU A 134 -41.32 4.07 11.93
N ARG A 135 -40.88 4.50 10.73
CA ARG A 135 -39.48 4.41 10.24
C ARG A 135 -38.99 5.68 9.51
N ILE A 136 -37.74 6.07 9.74
CA ILE A 136 -37.00 7.10 8.99
C ILE A 136 -35.68 6.50 8.51
N ASP A 137 -35.39 6.60 7.21
CA ASP A 137 -34.29 5.91 6.54
C ASP A 137 -33.14 6.83 6.07
N TYR A 138 -32.15 6.28 5.36
CA TYR A 138 -30.85 6.88 5.03
C TYR A 138 -30.96 8.27 4.40
N ARG A 139 -30.24 9.27 4.95
CA ARG A 139 -30.20 10.65 4.43
C ARG A 139 -31.58 11.30 4.20
N ALA A 140 -32.64 10.86 4.89
CA ALA A 140 -34.02 11.30 4.67
C ALA A 140 -34.22 12.82 4.62
N PHE A 141 -33.46 13.59 5.40
CA PHE A 141 -33.45 15.07 5.42
C PHE A 141 -32.03 15.65 5.20
N ASP A 142 -31.15 14.92 4.53
CA ASP A 142 -29.79 15.39 4.24
C ASP A 142 -29.81 16.74 3.49
N SER A 143 -28.94 17.67 3.90
CA SER A 143 -28.86 19.05 3.40
C SER A 143 -30.19 19.85 3.41
N CYS A 144 -31.13 19.52 4.32
CA CYS A 144 -32.31 20.36 4.62
C CYS A 144 -31.93 21.65 5.39
N SER A 145 -31.15 22.50 4.74
CA SER A 145 -30.45 23.64 5.34
C SER A 145 -31.34 24.75 5.93
N GLU A 146 -32.64 24.78 5.61
CA GLU A 146 -33.62 25.72 6.20
C GLU A 146 -34.42 25.14 7.39
N LEU A 147 -34.27 23.86 7.72
CA LEU A 147 -35.08 23.15 8.72
C LEU A 147 -34.75 23.62 10.14
N LYS A 148 -35.76 24.08 10.91
CA LYS A 148 -35.53 24.77 12.20
C LYS A 148 -35.82 23.96 13.44
N SER A 149 -36.73 23.00 13.34
CA SER A 149 -37.06 22.12 14.46
C SER A 149 -37.56 20.78 13.97
N PHE A 150 -37.13 19.72 14.63
CA PHE A 150 -37.57 18.35 14.35
C PHE A 150 -38.07 17.68 15.62
N HIS A 151 -39.05 16.79 15.46
CA HIS A 151 -39.66 16.03 16.54
C HIS A 151 -39.70 14.55 16.17
N ILE A 152 -39.16 13.69 17.02
CA ILE A 152 -39.18 12.24 16.87
C ILE A 152 -40.24 11.71 17.83
N GLY A 153 -41.33 11.18 17.27
CA GLY A 153 -42.40 10.50 18.01
C GLY A 153 -41.98 9.09 18.44
N SER A 154 -42.81 8.11 18.10
CA SER A 154 -42.50 6.67 18.25
C SER A 154 -41.64 6.08 17.13
N ALA A 155 -41.12 6.91 16.22
CA ALA A 155 -40.37 6.44 15.05
C ALA A 155 -39.04 5.77 15.42
N LEU A 156 -38.74 4.68 14.73
CA LEU A 156 -37.40 4.13 14.54
C LEU A 156 -36.64 4.96 13.49
N ILE A 157 -35.32 5.09 13.65
CA ILE A 157 -34.44 5.78 12.71
C ILE A 157 -33.39 4.76 12.27
N TYR A 158 -33.67 4.14 11.13
CA TYR A 158 -32.85 3.12 10.48
C TYR A 158 -31.76 3.71 9.59
N GLY A 159 -31.93 4.96 9.17
CA GLY A 159 -30.99 5.64 8.30
C GLY A 159 -29.74 6.12 9.01
N ALA A 160 -28.56 5.86 8.42
CA ALA A 160 -27.39 6.69 8.67
C ALA A 160 -27.61 8.12 8.09
N PHE A 161 -26.98 9.10 8.73
CA PHE A 161 -26.92 10.51 8.28
C PHE A 161 -28.28 11.22 8.01
N PRO A 162 -29.37 10.96 8.76
CA PRO A 162 -30.71 11.42 8.38
C PRO A 162 -30.89 12.95 8.45
N PHE A 163 -30.00 13.67 9.16
CA PHE A 163 -30.04 15.11 9.39
C PHE A 163 -28.68 15.82 9.16
N VAL A 164 -27.78 15.24 8.35
CA VAL A 164 -26.55 15.95 7.92
C VAL A 164 -26.95 17.19 7.10
N GLY A 165 -26.14 18.25 7.14
CA GLY A 165 -26.45 19.52 6.46
C GLY A 165 -27.69 20.29 6.98
N CYS A 166 -28.33 19.86 8.08
CA CYS A 166 -29.48 20.57 8.69
C CYS A 166 -29.05 21.80 9.53
N TYR A 167 -28.24 22.68 8.94
CA TYR A 167 -27.56 23.81 9.60
C TYR A 167 -28.47 24.74 10.42
N ALA A 168 -29.73 24.90 10.04
CA ALA A 168 -30.68 25.81 10.68
C ALA A 168 -31.41 25.21 11.90
N LEU A 169 -31.17 23.94 12.28
CA LEU A 169 -31.96 23.32 13.34
C LEU A 169 -31.62 23.94 14.71
N GLU A 170 -32.56 24.71 15.26
CA GLU A 170 -32.46 25.34 16.58
C GLU A 170 -32.87 24.38 17.71
N LYS A 171 -33.64 23.33 17.40
CA LYS A 171 -34.25 22.44 18.40
C LYS A 171 -34.60 21.05 17.87
N LEU A 172 -34.03 20.02 18.48
CA LEU A 172 -34.54 18.64 18.41
C LEU A 172 -35.41 18.31 19.62
N THR A 173 -36.38 17.40 19.46
CA THR A 173 -37.09 16.75 20.57
C THR A 173 -37.39 15.29 20.25
N VAL A 174 -37.33 14.42 21.26
CA VAL A 174 -37.79 13.03 21.21
C VAL A 174 -38.92 12.85 22.22
N ASP A 175 -39.89 12.00 21.89
CA ASP A 175 -41.02 11.71 22.76
C ASP A 175 -40.59 10.88 23.99
N LYS A 176 -41.19 11.16 25.16
CA LYS A 176 -40.72 10.61 26.45
C LYS A 176 -40.82 9.09 26.58
N ASN A 177 -41.61 8.47 25.72
CA ASN A 177 -41.86 7.03 25.70
C ASN A 177 -41.13 6.32 24.55
N ASN A 178 -40.28 7.03 23.79
CA ASN A 178 -39.42 6.38 22.79
C ASN A 178 -38.40 5.47 23.53
N PRO A 179 -38.34 4.17 23.20
CA PRO A 179 -37.43 3.25 23.89
C PRO A 179 -36.00 3.34 23.36
N TYR A 180 -35.82 3.67 22.08
CA TYR A 180 -34.52 3.60 21.39
C TYR A 180 -33.71 4.91 21.47
N TYR A 181 -34.39 6.07 21.45
CA TYR A 181 -33.73 7.38 21.45
C TYR A 181 -34.19 8.30 22.58
N PHE A 182 -33.36 9.29 22.88
CA PHE A 182 -33.75 10.48 23.64
C PHE A 182 -33.01 11.73 23.15
N ALA A 183 -33.50 12.91 23.52
CA ALA A 183 -32.82 14.18 23.24
C ALA A 183 -32.41 14.86 24.54
N GLU A 184 -31.11 15.06 24.73
CA GLU A 184 -30.53 15.83 25.83
C GLU A 184 -29.43 16.75 25.28
N GLY A 185 -29.28 17.95 25.87
CA GLY A 185 -28.25 18.91 25.42
C GLY A 185 -28.42 19.43 23.99
N ASN A 186 -29.56 19.19 23.33
CA ASN A 186 -29.80 19.33 21.88
C ASN A 186 -29.09 18.29 20.98
N CYS A 187 -28.48 17.25 21.57
CA CYS A 187 -28.05 16.06 20.86
C CYS A 187 -29.21 15.06 20.71
N LEU A 188 -29.13 14.20 19.70
CA LEU A 188 -29.84 12.92 19.63
C LEU A 188 -28.94 11.83 20.23
N VAL A 189 -29.46 11.08 21.19
CA VAL A 189 -28.77 9.94 21.81
C VAL A 189 -29.54 8.67 21.53
N GLN A 190 -28.84 7.65 21.04
CA GLN A 190 -29.32 6.29 20.83
C GLN A 190 -28.91 5.42 22.01
N ARG A 191 -29.87 4.78 22.69
CA ARG A 191 -29.60 3.98 23.89
C ARG A 191 -28.89 2.68 23.59
N TYR A 192 -29.38 1.94 22.59
CA TYR A 192 -29.00 0.56 22.35
C TYR A 192 -28.14 0.39 21.09
N TYR A 193 -27.32 -0.65 21.05
CA TYR A 193 -26.66 -1.05 19.81
C TYR A 193 -27.70 -1.42 18.75
N PHE A 194 -27.46 -1.01 17.50
CA PHE A 194 -28.31 -1.34 16.37
C PHE A 194 -27.56 -2.32 15.47
N ASP A 195 -28.10 -3.52 15.33
CA ASP A 195 -27.57 -4.57 14.48
C ASP A 195 -28.22 -4.49 13.09
N TRP A 196 -27.42 -4.08 12.11
CA TRP A 196 -27.83 -3.95 10.72
C TRP A 196 -28.08 -5.29 10.02
N SER A 197 -27.59 -6.42 10.56
CA SER A 197 -27.83 -7.74 10.00
C SER A 197 -29.21 -8.29 10.35
N THR A 198 -29.75 -7.92 11.51
CA THR A 198 -31.09 -8.32 11.99
C THR A 198 -32.14 -7.19 11.92
N ASP A 199 -31.76 -6.00 11.43
CA ASP A 199 -32.58 -4.78 11.33
C ASP A 199 -33.24 -4.41 12.68
N CYS A 200 -32.51 -4.59 13.79
CA CYS A 200 -33.06 -4.48 15.15
C CYS A 200 -32.11 -3.87 16.19
N PHE A 201 -32.69 -3.49 17.34
CA PHE A 201 -31.96 -2.99 18.50
C PHE A 201 -31.68 -4.11 19.50
N ASP A 202 -30.41 -4.27 19.87
CA ASP A 202 -30.02 -5.12 21.00
C ASP A 202 -30.28 -4.38 22.32
N GLU A 203 -31.50 -4.57 22.86
CA GLU A 203 -31.91 -4.02 24.16
C GLU A 203 -31.07 -4.55 25.35
N SER A 204 -30.17 -5.52 25.15
CA SER A 204 -29.19 -5.94 26.18
C SER A 204 -27.88 -5.13 26.16
N ASN A 205 -27.58 -4.43 25.06
CA ASN A 205 -26.35 -3.67 24.85
C ASN A 205 -26.62 -2.16 24.85
N GLU A 206 -26.69 -1.57 26.05
CA GLU A 206 -26.90 -0.13 26.26
C GLU A 206 -25.60 0.65 26.04
N ILE A 207 -25.50 1.37 24.91
CA ILE A 207 -24.34 2.13 24.47
C ILE A 207 -24.41 3.65 24.71
N ASP A 208 -25.60 4.24 24.88
CA ASP A 208 -25.82 5.70 24.99
C ASP A 208 -24.93 6.55 24.06
N SER A 209 -25.05 6.30 22.76
CA SER A 209 -24.25 6.95 21.71
C SER A 209 -24.88 8.25 21.23
N VAL A 210 -24.12 9.35 21.20
CA VAL A 210 -24.54 10.56 20.51
C VAL A 210 -24.45 10.32 19.01
N ILE A 211 -25.61 10.19 18.36
CA ILE A 211 -25.71 9.93 16.91
C ILE A 211 -25.97 11.18 16.08
N TRP A 212 -26.38 12.29 16.70
CA TRP A 212 -26.54 13.58 16.00
C TRP A 212 -26.50 14.80 16.94
N GLY A 213 -26.15 15.97 16.43
CA GLY A 213 -26.18 17.23 17.18
C GLY A 213 -26.05 18.52 16.34
N ILE A 214 -26.53 19.63 16.92
CA ILE A 214 -26.62 20.97 16.31
C ILE A 214 -25.61 21.98 16.87
N LYS A 215 -25.61 23.20 16.31
CA LYS A 215 -24.77 24.34 16.72
C LYS A 215 -24.77 24.66 18.22
N THR A 216 -25.91 24.50 18.86
CA THR A 216 -26.14 24.76 20.29
C THR A 216 -26.07 23.50 21.16
N SER A 217 -25.41 22.45 20.68
CA SER A 217 -25.29 21.19 21.42
C SER A 217 -24.37 21.29 22.63
N VAL A 218 -24.69 20.46 23.62
CA VAL A 218 -23.85 20.11 24.76
C VAL A 218 -23.86 18.60 24.85
N ILE A 219 -22.69 17.95 24.70
CA ILE A 219 -22.58 16.49 24.76
C ILE A 219 -23.08 16.01 26.14
N PRO A 220 -24.10 15.14 26.22
CA PRO A 220 -24.71 14.75 27.49
C PRO A 220 -23.74 13.96 28.37
N SER A 221 -23.75 14.20 29.68
CA SER A 221 -22.77 13.59 30.60
C SER A 221 -22.98 12.10 30.88
N MET A 222 -24.10 11.51 30.46
CA MET A 222 -24.34 10.06 30.49
C MET A 222 -23.90 9.34 29.23
N ALA A 223 -23.68 10.06 28.11
CA ALA A 223 -23.29 9.44 26.86
C ALA A 223 -21.91 8.78 26.99
N LYS A 224 -21.74 7.62 26.33
CA LYS A 224 -20.50 6.83 26.33
C LYS A 224 -19.75 6.98 25.01
N LEU A 225 -20.48 7.08 23.90
CA LEU A 225 -19.92 7.14 22.55
C LEU A 225 -20.34 8.44 21.83
N ILE A 226 -19.53 8.89 20.87
CA ILE A 226 -19.92 9.87 19.85
C ILE A 226 -19.76 9.21 18.49
N ALA A 227 -20.87 8.95 17.80
CA ALA A 227 -20.90 8.23 16.53
C ALA A 227 -20.28 9.01 15.38
N SER A 228 -19.95 8.28 14.31
CA SER A 228 -19.41 8.80 13.07
C SER A 228 -20.38 9.84 12.49
N TYR A 229 -19.85 10.98 12.04
CA TYR A 229 -20.63 12.13 11.55
C TYR A 229 -21.64 12.75 12.54
N ALA A 230 -21.66 12.40 13.84
CA ALA A 230 -22.70 12.88 14.76
C ALA A 230 -22.78 14.42 14.89
N PHE A 231 -21.66 15.12 14.78
CA PHE A 231 -21.59 16.59 14.70
C PHE A 231 -21.13 17.08 13.33
N ALA A 232 -21.18 16.24 12.29
CA ALA A 232 -20.89 16.65 10.93
C ALA A 232 -21.75 17.85 10.55
N ASP A 233 -21.12 18.88 9.95
CA ASP A 233 -21.79 20.09 9.47
C ASP A 233 -22.54 20.93 10.54
N SER A 234 -22.55 20.51 11.81
CA SER A 234 -23.37 21.07 12.90
C SER A 234 -23.15 22.56 13.23
N GLN A 235 -22.10 23.20 12.70
CA GLN A 235 -21.60 24.54 13.09
C GLN A 235 -21.30 24.71 14.60
N ILE A 236 -21.07 23.62 15.33
CA ILE A 236 -20.81 23.63 16.77
C ILE A 236 -19.61 24.53 17.12
N GLU A 237 -19.80 25.44 18.07
CA GLU A 237 -18.77 26.45 18.40
C GLU A 237 -17.84 26.05 19.54
N LYS A 238 -18.20 25.00 20.31
CA LYS A 238 -17.45 24.52 21.47
C LYS A 238 -17.62 23.02 21.59
N ILE A 239 -16.50 22.31 21.76
CA ILE A 239 -16.51 20.89 22.08
C ILE A 239 -16.10 20.74 23.56
N HIS A 240 -16.90 20.00 24.32
CA HIS A 240 -16.60 19.61 25.68
C HIS A 240 -16.92 18.12 25.82
N ILE A 241 -15.90 17.30 26.05
CA ILE A 241 -16.02 15.85 26.19
C ILE A 241 -16.23 15.51 27.69
N PRO A 242 -17.41 15.00 28.11
CA PRO A 242 -17.67 14.64 29.49
C PRO A 242 -16.85 13.44 29.98
N ALA A 243 -16.79 13.25 31.29
CA ALA A 243 -16.01 12.18 31.92
C ALA A 243 -16.34 10.74 31.48
N ASN A 244 -17.56 10.49 30.99
CA ASN A 244 -18.05 9.15 30.62
C ASN A 244 -17.84 8.79 29.14
N ILE A 245 -17.39 9.73 28.29
CA ILE A 245 -17.11 9.41 26.88
C ILE A 245 -15.86 8.53 26.80
N MET A 246 -16.08 7.27 26.43
CA MET A 246 -15.07 6.23 26.22
C MET A 246 -14.60 6.12 24.76
N TYR A 247 -15.46 6.49 23.80
CA TYR A 247 -15.13 6.41 22.38
C TYR A 247 -15.67 7.58 21.56
N ILE A 248 -14.92 7.95 20.52
CA ILE A 248 -15.31 8.93 19.51
C ILE A 248 -14.91 8.32 18.16
N TYR A 249 -15.90 8.00 17.35
CA TYR A 249 -15.77 7.40 16.03
C TYR A 249 -15.18 8.39 15.00
N SER A 250 -14.68 7.87 13.89
CA SER A 250 -14.12 8.65 12.78
C SER A 250 -15.16 9.65 12.24
N LEU A 251 -14.69 10.79 11.72
CA LEU A 251 -15.55 11.86 11.20
C LEU A 251 -16.66 12.41 12.12
N ALA A 252 -16.66 12.10 13.43
CA ALA A 252 -17.65 12.63 14.38
C ALA A 252 -17.85 14.16 14.32
N PHE A 253 -16.86 14.92 13.84
CA PHE A 253 -16.91 16.38 13.67
C PHE A 253 -16.61 16.88 12.23
N TYR A 254 -16.88 16.06 11.20
CA TYR A 254 -16.62 16.39 9.78
C TYR A 254 -17.12 17.80 9.39
N ASN A 255 -16.26 18.59 8.74
CA ASN A 255 -16.49 19.99 8.31
C ASN A 255 -16.84 21.00 9.44
N ALA A 256 -17.24 20.55 10.63
CA ALA A 256 -17.66 21.39 11.75
C ALA A 256 -16.49 22.10 12.44
N LEU A 257 -15.27 21.55 12.36
CA LEU A 257 -14.05 22.05 13.03
C LEU A 257 -13.72 23.52 12.71
N ASN A 258 -14.14 24.03 11.54
CA ASN A 258 -14.02 25.45 11.18
C ASN A 258 -14.81 26.39 12.10
N ASN A 259 -15.90 25.92 12.72
CA ASN A 259 -16.74 26.71 13.61
C ASN A 259 -16.29 26.67 15.07
N VAL A 260 -15.51 25.67 15.44
CA VAL A 260 -15.06 25.40 16.81
C VAL A 260 -14.09 26.49 17.29
N LYS A 261 -14.32 26.99 18.50
CA LYS A 261 -13.55 28.09 19.14
C LYS A 261 -12.79 27.61 20.39
N SER A 262 -13.22 26.49 20.98
CA SER A 262 -12.60 25.87 22.15
C SER A 262 -12.90 24.39 22.21
N ILE A 263 -11.88 23.57 22.48
CA ILE A 263 -12.02 22.13 22.79
C ILE A 263 -11.57 21.90 24.23
N THR A 264 -12.36 21.13 25.00
CA THR A 264 -12.13 20.82 26.42
C THR A 264 -12.57 19.39 26.74
N VAL A 265 -12.05 18.82 27.82
CA VAL A 265 -12.47 17.52 28.40
C VAL A 265 -12.62 17.71 29.91
N ASP A 266 -13.51 16.95 30.55
CA ASP A 266 -13.55 16.81 32.01
C ASP A 266 -12.21 16.29 32.57
N GLU A 267 -11.77 16.84 33.72
CA GLU A 267 -10.54 16.43 34.43
C GLU A 267 -10.51 14.95 34.86
N LYS A 268 -11.64 14.25 34.74
CA LYS A 268 -11.84 12.86 35.15
C LYS A 268 -12.07 11.89 33.99
N ASN A 269 -12.10 12.36 32.73
CA ASN A 269 -12.22 11.44 31.60
C ASN A 269 -10.97 10.52 31.57
N PRO A 270 -11.13 9.19 31.50
CA PRO A 270 -10.00 8.26 31.56
C PRO A 270 -9.30 8.07 30.21
N VAL A 271 -9.95 8.45 29.10
CA VAL A 271 -9.51 8.16 27.73
C VAL A 271 -8.89 9.36 27.03
N TYR A 272 -9.42 10.56 27.25
CA TYR A 272 -9.13 11.75 26.46
C TYR A 272 -8.59 12.91 27.31
N LYS A 273 -7.79 13.78 26.69
CA LYS A 273 -7.45 15.11 27.20
C LYS A 273 -7.51 16.14 26.07
N ALA A 274 -7.65 17.41 26.44
CA ALA A 274 -7.56 18.52 25.50
C ALA A 274 -6.52 19.55 25.97
N LYS A 275 -5.63 19.96 25.06
CA LYS A 275 -4.61 20.98 25.32
C LYS A 275 -4.40 21.81 24.07
N GLY A 276 -4.37 23.14 24.21
CA GLY A 276 -4.23 24.06 23.08
C GLY A 276 -5.26 23.83 21.97
N ASN A 277 -6.52 23.54 22.31
CA ASN A 277 -7.58 23.14 21.37
C ASN A 277 -7.21 21.94 20.47
N CYS A 278 -6.43 20.99 20.96
CA CYS A 278 -6.19 19.69 20.35
C CYS A 278 -6.80 18.63 21.28
N LEU A 279 -7.71 17.79 20.80
CA LEU A 279 -8.15 16.59 21.53
C LEU A 279 -7.17 15.45 21.22
N TYR A 280 -6.78 14.69 22.24
CA TYR A 280 -5.90 13.53 22.11
C TYR A 280 -6.26 12.43 23.10
N ASN A 281 -5.98 11.17 22.73
CA ASN A 281 -6.11 10.03 23.63
C ASN A 281 -4.90 9.92 24.58
N ILE A 282 -5.13 9.33 25.75
CA ILE A 282 -4.10 9.05 26.77
C ILE A 282 -3.97 7.56 27.08
N THR A 283 -4.61 6.71 26.29
CA THR A 283 -4.53 5.25 26.36
C THR A 283 -4.88 4.64 24.99
N SER A 284 -4.36 3.44 24.70
CA SER A 284 -4.54 2.73 23.43
C SER A 284 -5.82 1.90 23.36
N SER A 285 -6.40 1.51 24.50
CA SER A 285 -7.69 0.85 24.58
C SER A 285 -8.42 1.18 25.88
N TYR A 286 -9.75 1.11 25.85
CA TYR A 286 -10.58 1.31 27.05
C TYR A 286 -11.90 0.55 26.94
N GLU A 287 -12.24 -0.24 27.96
CA GLU A 287 -13.48 -1.04 28.06
C GLU A 287 -13.85 -1.82 26.78
N GLY A 288 -12.84 -2.36 26.09
CA GLY A 288 -12.97 -3.16 24.87
C GLY A 288 -12.80 -2.38 23.55
N TYR A 289 -12.81 -1.05 23.58
CA TYR A 289 -12.60 -0.21 22.39
C TYR A 289 -11.12 0.04 22.14
N PHE A 290 -10.64 -0.14 20.90
CA PHE A 290 -9.29 0.26 20.47
C PHE A 290 -9.28 1.70 19.95
N LEU A 291 -8.36 2.52 20.49
CA LEU A 291 -8.32 3.98 20.36
C LEU A 291 -7.16 4.49 19.49
N GLY A 292 -6.43 3.61 18.83
CA GLY A 292 -5.17 3.95 18.17
C GLY A 292 -3.98 3.99 19.13
N ASN A 293 -2.84 4.47 18.65
CA ASN A 293 -1.64 4.68 19.47
C ASN A 293 -1.89 5.75 20.55
N GLU A 294 -1.28 5.64 21.73
CA GLU A 294 -1.38 6.66 22.79
C GLU A 294 -0.80 8.02 22.36
N ASN A 295 -1.33 9.11 22.93
CA ASN A 295 -0.87 10.50 22.69
C ASN A 295 -1.01 10.93 21.22
N THR A 296 -2.01 10.36 20.53
CA THR A 296 -2.41 10.72 19.17
C THR A 296 -3.46 11.83 19.21
N LEU A 297 -3.28 12.86 18.39
CA LEU A 297 -4.25 13.95 18.22
C LEU A 297 -5.43 13.48 17.35
N LEU A 298 -6.62 13.33 17.92
CA LEU A 298 -7.82 12.89 17.20
C LEU A 298 -8.42 14.01 16.34
N PHE A 299 -8.55 15.22 16.90
CA PHE A 299 -8.95 16.40 16.13
C PHE A 299 -8.58 17.73 16.79
N GLY A 300 -8.36 18.74 15.95
CA GLY A 300 -8.19 20.13 16.33
C GLY A 300 -9.19 21.06 15.66
N CYS A 301 -8.90 22.35 15.64
CA CYS A 301 -9.68 23.39 14.98
C CYS A 301 -8.78 24.58 14.60
N LYS A 302 -9.33 25.61 13.96
CA LYS A 302 -8.57 26.75 13.40
C LYS A 302 -7.68 27.56 14.36
N ASN A 303 -7.81 27.34 15.66
CA ASN A 303 -6.99 27.96 16.72
C ASN A 303 -6.29 26.91 17.60
N SER A 304 -5.97 25.73 17.03
CA SER A 304 -5.14 24.72 17.67
C SER A 304 -3.68 25.14 17.79
N VAL A 305 -3.06 24.70 18.88
CA VAL A 305 -1.63 24.80 19.17
C VAL A 305 -1.22 23.44 19.74
N ILE A 306 -0.53 22.63 18.94
CA ILE A 306 0.02 21.35 19.41
C ILE A 306 1.06 21.66 20.50
N PRO A 307 0.96 21.04 21.69
CA PRO A 307 1.87 21.31 22.79
C PRO A 307 3.25 20.67 22.52
N ASP A 308 4.31 21.38 22.92
CA ASP A 308 5.72 21.00 22.74
C ASP A 308 6.30 20.20 23.92
N ASP A 309 5.48 19.78 24.88
CA ASP A 309 5.89 19.08 26.11
C ASP A 309 5.81 17.55 26.03
N GLY A 310 5.57 16.99 24.84
CA GLY A 310 5.48 15.55 24.61
C GLY A 310 4.12 14.93 24.94
N SER A 311 3.13 15.73 25.37
CA SER A 311 1.76 15.25 25.60
C SER A 311 1.00 14.88 24.31
N ILE A 312 1.53 15.22 23.14
CA ILE A 312 1.10 14.71 21.83
C ILE A 312 2.36 14.30 21.05
N THR A 313 2.38 13.08 20.53
CA THR A 313 3.50 12.47 19.78
C THR A 313 3.14 12.02 18.37
N ARG A 314 1.84 11.94 18.05
CA ARG A 314 1.33 11.62 16.71
C ARG A 314 0.19 12.58 16.35
N ILE A 315 0.07 12.93 15.07
CA ILE A 315 -1.14 13.55 14.53
C ILE A 315 -1.96 12.41 13.93
N GLY A 316 -3.19 12.19 14.43
CA GLY A 316 -4.02 11.07 13.99
C GLY A 316 -4.57 11.24 12.59
N GLN A 317 -5.19 10.17 12.09
CA GLN A 317 -6.01 10.22 10.89
C GLN A 317 -7.02 11.38 11.01
N GLU A 318 -7.09 12.19 9.96
CA GLU A 318 -8.09 13.25 9.77
C GLU A 318 -8.15 14.38 10.82
N ALA A 319 -7.13 14.48 11.67
CA ALA A 319 -6.99 15.46 12.75
C ALA A 319 -7.39 16.92 12.42
N PHE A 320 -7.17 17.36 11.18
CA PHE A 320 -7.53 18.69 10.66
C PHE A 320 -8.22 18.60 9.28
N ASN A 321 -8.86 17.46 8.97
CA ASN A 321 -9.60 17.21 7.73
C ASN A 321 -10.72 18.27 7.55
N HIS A 322 -10.76 18.89 6.36
CA HIS A 322 -11.60 20.05 6.04
C HIS A 322 -11.48 21.26 6.97
N CYS A 323 -10.42 21.39 7.78
CA CYS A 323 -10.20 22.57 8.61
C CYS A 323 -9.62 23.75 7.78
N SER A 324 -10.39 24.21 6.78
CA SER A 324 -10.05 25.26 5.82
C SER A 324 -9.73 26.64 6.44
N ASP A 325 -10.19 26.90 7.67
CA ASP A 325 -9.85 28.11 8.42
C ASP A 325 -8.49 28.04 9.15
N LEU A 326 -7.82 26.88 9.18
CA LEU A 326 -6.53 26.68 9.87
C LEU A 326 -5.37 27.31 9.07
N GLU A 327 -5.23 28.63 9.13
CA GLU A 327 -4.18 29.32 8.37
C GLU A 327 -2.75 28.95 8.81
N ASN A 328 -2.55 28.64 10.09
CA ASN A 328 -1.24 28.44 10.71
C ASN A 328 -1.31 27.31 11.76
N LEU A 329 -0.38 26.36 11.68
CA LEU A 329 -0.12 25.36 12.72
C LEU A 329 1.40 25.17 12.87
N ILE A 330 1.88 24.97 14.08
CA ILE A 330 3.26 24.56 14.35
C ILE A 330 3.24 23.06 14.68
N ILE A 331 4.01 22.27 13.94
CA ILE A 331 4.25 20.85 14.22
C ILE A 331 5.55 20.77 15.04
N PRO A 332 5.50 20.50 16.36
CA PRO A 332 6.70 20.47 17.21
C PRO A 332 7.53 19.20 17.00
N ASN A 333 8.79 19.23 17.43
CA ASN A 333 9.74 18.10 17.40
C ASN A 333 9.30 16.88 18.25
N THR A 334 8.12 16.91 18.88
CA THR A 334 7.53 15.75 19.59
C THR A 334 6.72 14.86 18.64
N ILE A 335 6.27 15.38 17.49
CA ILE A 335 5.49 14.63 16.51
C ILE A 335 6.39 13.73 15.68
N THR A 336 6.05 12.45 15.62
CA THR A 336 6.80 11.39 14.93
C THR A 336 6.13 10.91 13.64
N SER A 337 4.79 10.91 13.61
CA SER A 337 3.96 10.45 12.50
C SER A 337 2.75 11.36 12.28
N ILE A 338 2.21 11.33 11.06
CA ILE A 338 1.06 12.09 10.60
C ILE A 338 0.11 11.14 9.85
N GLY A 339 -1.08 10.93 10.41
CA GLY A 339 -2.04 9.94 9.94
C GLY A 339 -2.71 10.27 8.61
N GLY A 340 -3.38 9.26 8.03
CA GLY A 340 -4.13 9.38 6.77
C GLY A 340 -5.05 10.60 6.73
N TYR A 341 -5.07 11.30 5.59
CA TYR A 341 -5.88 12.52 5.39
C TYR A 341 -5.75 13.64 6.46
N ALA A 342 -4.75 13.62 7.36
CA ALA A 342 -4.70 14.50 8.55
C ALA A 342 -4.86 16.01 8.26
N PHE A 343 -4.38 16.48 7.11
CA PHE A 343 -4.49 17.87 6.65
C PHE A 343 -5.26 18.00 5.32
N ARG A 344 -6.09 17.01 4.94
CA ARG A 344 -6.90 17.10 3.73
C ARG A 344 -7.79 18.34 3.75
N ASN A 345 -7.74 19.17 2.72
CA ASN A 345 -8.46 20.45 2.65
C ASN A 345 -8.17 21.43 3.81
N ALA A 346 -7.04 21.28 4.53
CA ALA A 346 -6.67 22.21 5.60
C ALA A 346 -6.21 23.58 5.06
N GLY A 347 -6.49 24.64 5.82
CA GLY A 347 -6.25 26.04 5.43
C GLY A 347 -4.79 26.53 5.42
N LEU A 348 -3.82 25.63 5.58
CA LEU A 348 -2.44 25.98 5.96
C LEU A 348 -1.73 26.81 4.89
N LYS A 349 -1.29 28.02 5.24
CA LYS A 349 -0.47 28.87 4.37
C LYS A 349 0.99 28.45 4.32
N THR A 350 1.49 27.83 5.40
CA THR A 350 2.87 27.31 5.45
C THR A 350 2.92 25.95 6.13
N LEU A 351 3.61 24.99 5.51
CA LEU A 351 3.95 23.71 6.12
C LEU A 351 5.42 23.69 6.56
N HIS A 352 5.67 23.21 7.78
CA HIS A 352 7.01 22.89 8.27
C HIS A 352 7.00 21.51 8.92
N LEU A 353 7.77 20.56 8.37
CA LEU A 353 7.99 19.27 9.02
C LEU A 353 9.27 19.31 9.87
N PRO A 354 9.20 19.00 11.18
CA PRO A 354 10.39 18.89 12.04
C PRO A 354 11.26 17.69 11.66
N ALA A 355 12.43 17.55 12.29
CA ALA A 355 13.34 16.42 12.06
C ALA A 355 12.76 15.06 12.55
N SER A 356 11.80 15.10 13.47
CA SER A 356 11.17 13.95 14.11
C SER A 356 10.09 13.27 13.27
N VAL A 357 9.45 13.97 12.32
CA VAL A 357 8.43 13.38 11.45
C VAL A 357 9.09 12.45 10.43
N VAL A 358 9.05 11.15 10.70
CA VAL A 358 9.62 10.10 9.84
C VAL A 358 8.58 9.40 8.97
N GLU A 359 7.31 9.64 9.26
CA GLU A 359 6.13 8.93 8.76
C GLU A 359 5.03 9.95 8.44
N ALA A 360 4.40 9.80 7.28
CA ALA A 360 3.22 10.56 6.88
C ALA A 360 2.45 9.71 5.86
N ASP A 361 1.21 9.39 6.18
CA ASP A 361 0.43 8.36 5.51
C ASP A 361 -0.21 8.84 4.20
N VAL A 362 -0.93 7.93 3.55
CA VAL A 362 -1.65 8.17 2.30
C VAL A 362 -2.56 9.40 2.42
N TYR A 363 -2.42 10.31 1.45
CA TYR A 363 -3.20 11.54 1.31
C TYR A 363 -3.16 12.53 2.50
N SER A 364 -2.23 12.37 3.46
CA SER A 364 -2.08 13.23 4.65
C SER A 364 -2.10 14.73 4.38
N PHE A 365 -1.63 15.16 3.21
CA PHE A 365 -1.53 16.57 2.81
C PHE A 365 -2.40 16.94 1.59
N SER A 366 -3.33 16.07 1.19
CA SER A 366 -4.08 16.21 -0.06
C SER A 366 -4.92 17.49 -0.15
N SER A 367 -4.92 18.14 -1.31
CA SER A 367 -5.82 19.27 -1.62
C SER A 367 -5.77 20.45 -0.62
N MET A 368 -4.58 20.91 -0.18
CA MET A 368 -4.46 22.12 0.64
C MET A 368 -4.44 23.40 -0.23
N PRO A 369 -5.54 24.17 -0.34
CA PRO A 369 -5.73 25.13 -1.44
C PRO A 369 -5.03 26.48 -1.26
N TYR A 370 -4.55 26.78 -0.04
CA TYR A 370 -3.98 28.07 0.35
C TYR A 370 -2.48 28.02 0.68
N LEU A 371 -1.81 26.91 0.36
CA LEU A 371 -0.40 26.71 0.69
C LEU A 371 0.50 27.63 -0.15
N GLU A 372 1.27 28.49 0.52
CA GLU A 372 2.23 29.43 -0.09
C GLU A 372 3.70 28.98 0.09
N LYS A 373 3.97 28.03 1.00
CA LYS A 373 5.33 27.59 1.33
C LYS A 373 5.38 26.21 1.99
N ILE A 374 6.32 25.39 1.53
CA ILE A 374 6.74 24.13 2.19
C ILE A 374 8.16 24.31 2.77
N SER A 375 8.44 23.65 3.89
CA SER A 375 9.78 23.51 4.44
C SER A 375 9.90 22.23 5.27
N VAL A 376 11.11 21.70 5.39
CA VAL A 376 11.44 20.52 6.21
C VAL A 376 12.73 20.83 6.97
N ASP A 377 12.89 20.35 8.20
CA ASP A 377 14.18 20.45 8.89
C ASP A 377 15.28 19.71 8.11
N LYS A 378 16.45 20.34 7.99
CA LYS A 378 17.60 19.81 7.24
C LYS A 378 18.07 18.41 7.69
N ASN A 379 17.76 18.00 8.92
CA ASN A 379 18.16 16.72 9.50
C ASN A 379 17.06 15.66 9.41
N ASN A 380 15.87 15.98 8.88
CA ASN A 380 14.79 15.00 8.72
C ASN A 380 15.27 13.85 7.80
N PRO A 381 15.18 12.57 8.21
CA PRO A 381 15.74 11.46 7.44
C PRO A 381 14.91 11.08 6.21
N LYS A 382 13.58 11.30 6.24
CA LYS A 382 12.61 10.73 5.29
C LYS A 382 12.04 11.74 4.30
N PHE A 383 11.99 13.03 4.64
CA PHE A 383 11.42 14.09 3.80
C PHE A 383 12.43 15.17 3.43
N THR A 384 12.16 15.90 2.34
CA THR A 384 12.83 17.16 1.98
C THR A 384 11.87 18.14 1.31
N ALA A 385 12.20 19.43 1.35
CA ALA A 385 11.53 20.47 0.59
C ALA A 385 12.45 20.98 -0.53
N LEU A 386 12.06 20.80 -1.80
CA LEU A 386 12.82 21.27 -2.96
C LEU A 386 11.86 21.73 -4.07
N SER A 387 12.19 22.82 -4.76
CA SER A 387 11.37 23.39 -5.85
C SER A 387 9.89 23.59 -5.47
N ASN A 388 9.65 24.05 -4.23
CA ASN A 388 8.31 24.21 -3.64
C ASN A 388 7.48 22.90 -3.57
N CYS A 389 8.12 21.73 -3.63
CA CYS A 389 7.49 20.42 -3.43
C CYS A 389 7.96 19.80 -2.10
N LEU A 390 7.09 19.04 -1.42
CA LEU A 390 7.46 18.09 -0.38
C LEU A 390 7.74 16.74 -1.04
N ILE A 391 8.88 16.13 -0.70
CA ILE A 391 9.38 14.93 -1.37
C ILE A 391 9.70 13.86 -0.32
N ASN A 392 9.18 12.65 -0.52
CA ASN A 392 9.58 11.46 0.22
C ASN A 392 10.89 10.92 -0.39
N LYS A 393 11.97 10.92 0.40
CA LYS A 393 13.32 10.51 0.00
C LYS A 393 13.43 9.01 -0.30
N THR A 394 12.67 8.19 0.43
CA THR A 394 12.69 6.73 0.25
C THR A 394 11.92 6.33 -1.01
N LYS A 395 10.72 6.89 -1.22
CA LYS A 395 9.90 6.62 -2.41
C LYS A 395 10.33 7.42 -3.67
N LYS A 396 11.29 8.35 -3.55
CA LYS A 396 11.69 9.33 -4.59
C LYS A 396 10.48 10.03 -5.23
N GLU A 397 9.54 10.47 -4.40
CA GLU A 397 8.19 10.86 -4.84
C GLU A 397 7.77 12.24 -4.31
N ILE A 398 7.13 13.05 -5.16
CA ILE A 398 6.43 14.27 -4.71
C ILE A 398 5.13 13.86 -4.02
N VAL A 399 5.03 14.14 -2.72
CA VAL A 399 3.81 13.87 -1.92
C VAL A 399 2.91 15.10 -1.78
N LEU A 400 3.43 16.31 -2.06
CA LEU A 400 2.68 17.56 -2.03
C LEU A 400 3.36 18.66 -2.85
N GLY A 401 2.58 19.39 -3.65
CA GLY A 401 2.93 20.68 -4.26
C GLY A 401 1.90 21.76 -3.96
N PHE A 402 2.10 22.96 -4.51
CA PHE A 402 1.18 24.09 -4.49
C PHE A 402 1.33 24.94 -5.75
N SER A 403 0.62 26.08 -5.84
CA SER A 403 0.46 26.86 -7.09
C SER A 403 1.76 27.40 -7.71
N ASN A 404 2.84 27.50 -6.92
CA ASN A 404 4.16 27.99 -7.36
C ASN A 404 5.22 26.87 -7.41
N SER A 405 4.80 25.61 -7.49
CA SER A 405 5.69 24.44 -7.49
C SER A 405 6.20 24.07 -8.87
N THR A 406 7.44 23.60 -8.93
CA THR A 406 8.06 23.03 -10.14
C THR A 406 8.71 21.70 -9.79
N ILE A 407 8.69 20.75 -10.71
CA ILE A 407 9.24 19.42 -10.45
C ILE A 407 10.77 19.49 -10.47
N PRO A 408 11.49 18.97 -9.45
CA PRO A 408 12.95 18.87 -9.50
C PRO A 408 13.43 17.93 -10.61
N THR A 409 14.50 18.33 -11.29
CA THR A 409 15.02 17.62 -12.48
C THR A 409 16.12 16.60 -12.14
N ASP A 410 16.13 16.08 -10.91
CA ASP A 410 17.20 15.24 -10.37
C ASP A 410 16.68 13.83 -10.04
N PRO A 411 17.07 12.77 -10.80
CA PRO A 411 16.61 11.41 -10.59
C PRO A 411 17.13 10.76 -9.30
N ASP A 412 18.11 11.36 -8.62
CA ASP A 412 18.52 10.92 -7.28
C ASP A 412 17.65 11.51 -6.17
N ILE A 413 16.82 12.51 -6.49
CA ILE A 413 15.87 13.12 -5.55
C ILE A 413 14.43 12.68 -5.85
N VAL A 414 14.03 12.62 -7.12
CA VAL A 414 12.64 12.37 -7.52
C VAL A 414 12.50 11.67 -8.87
N THR A 415 11.61 10.68 -8.92
CA THR A 415 11.27 9.87 -10.10
C THR A 415 9.76 9.68 -10.32
N SER A 416 8.91 10.02 -9.35
CA SER A 416 7.44 9.98 -9.50
C SER A 416 6.75 11.22 -8.94
N ILE A 417 5.56 11.49 -9.47
CA ILE A 417 4.57 12.40 -8.90
C ILE A 417 3.53 11.55 -8.17
N GLY A 418 3.42 11.71 -6.86
CA GLY A 418 2.54 10.92 -6.01
C GLY A 418 1.06 11.27 -6.17
N GLU A 419 0.22 10.43 -5.59
CA GLU A 419 -1.23 10.48 -5.75
C GLU A 419 -1.85 11.67 -5.02
N TYR A 420 -2.80 12.35 -5.67
CA TYR A 420 -3.37 13.64 -5.23
C TYR A 420 -2.35 14.74 -4.86
N SER A 421 -1.05 14.58 -5.16
CA SER A 421 0.02 15.48 -4.68
C SER A 421 -0.09 16.93 -5.19
N PHE A 422 -0.79 17.14 -6.32
CA PHE A 422 -1.16 18.44 -6.86
C PHE A 422 -2.69 18.60 -7.00
N SER A 423 -3.49 17.83 -6.26
CA SER A 423 -4.96 17.89 -6.33
C SER A 423 -5.51 19.25 -5.87
N ASN A 424 -6.53 19.75 -6.56
CA ASN A 424 -7.34 20.93 -6.24
C ASN A 424 -6.54 22.24 -6.03
N ILE A 425 -5.39 22.39 -6.71
CA ILE A 425 -4.57 23.60 -6.63
C ILE A 425 -5.14 24.69 -7.53
N SER A 426 -5.68 25.75 -6.92
CA SER A 426 -6.00 26.99 -7.62
C SER A 426 -4.75 27.74 -8.08
N GLY A 427 -4.80 28.43 -9.22
CA GLY A 427 -3.71 29.29 -9.72
C GLY A 427 -2.49 28.58 -10.31
N LEU A 428 -2.37 27.25 -10.25
CA LEU A 428 -1.37 26.48 -11.01
C LEU A 428 -1.75 26.50 -12.50
N LYS A 429 -0.92 27.12 -13.36
CA LYS A 429 -1.27 27.40 -14.77
C LYS A 429 -0.50 26.61 -15.81
N GLU A 430 0.76 26.34 -15.53
CA GLU A 430 1.62 25.52 -16.37
C GLU A 430 2.37 24.49 -15.53
N MET A 431 2.63 23.32 -16.11
CA MET A 431 3.50 22.31 -15.54
C MET A 431 4.43 21.74 -16.61
N ASP A 432 5.68 21.50 -16.23
CA ASP A 432 6.72 20.91 -17.08
C ASP A 432 7.13 19.60 -16.44
N ILE A 433 6.88 18.46 -17.10
CA ILE A 433 7.21 17.13 -16.59
C ILE A 433 8.62 16.77 -17.11
N PRO A 434 9.67 16.79 -16.26
CA PRO A 434 11.05 16.59 -16.68
C PRO A 434 11.40 15.11 -16.86
N GLU A 435 12.49 14.84 -17.60
CA GLU A 435 12.83 13.50 -18.09
C GLU A 435 13.10 12.43 -17.00
N ASN A 436 13.34 12.85 -15.75
CA ASN A 436 13.49 11.96 -14.60
C ASN A 436 12.17 11.39 -14.05
N ILE A 437 11.00 11.96 -14.40
CA ILE A 437 9.71 11.44 -13.96
C ILE A 437 9.28 10.27 -14.85
N ASN A 438 9.03 9.11 -14.26
CA ASN A 438 8.54 7.93 -14.99
C ASN A 438 7.06 7.61 -14.69
N ARG A 439 6.51 8.09 -13.56
CA ARG A 439 5.13 7.89 -13.12
C ARG A 439 4.45 9.21 -12.72
N ILE A 440 3.17 9.32 -13.08
CA ILE A 440 2.24 10.30 -12.52
C ILE A 440 1.08 9.55 -11.89
N GLY A 441 0.92 9.62 -10.57
CA GLY A 441 -0.04 8.81 -9.81
C GLY A 441 -1.52 9.16 -10.02
N PHE A 442 -2.39 8.35 -9.40
CA PHE A 442 -3.84 8.56 -9.40
C PHE A 442 -4.21 9.97 -8.91
N CYS A 443 -5.14 10.62 -9.63
CA CYS A 443 -5.64 11.96 -9.31
C CYS A 443 -4.56 13.05 -9.08
N ALA A 444 -3.33 12.88 -9.59
CA ALA A 444 -2.18 13.75 -9.27
C ALA A 444 -2.48 15.26 -9.41
N PHE A 445 -3.08 15.70 -10.52
CA PHE A 445 -3.50 17.09 -10.77
C PHE A 445 -5.04 17.23 -10.86
N TYR A 446 -5.77 16.37 -10.16
CA TYR A 446 -7.24 16.35 -10.16
C TYR A 446 -7.83 17.70 -9.75
N PHE A 447 -8.80 18.22 -10.51
CA PHE A 447 -9.38 19.56 -10.35
C PHE A 447 -8.37 20.72 -10.25
N CYS A 448 -7.18 20.62 -10.87
CA CYS A 448 -6.34 21.79 -11.15
C CYS A 448 -6.98 22.67 -12.24
N GLY A 449 -8.10 23.31 -11.92
CA GLY A 449 -8.95 24.05 -12.86
C GLY A 449 -8.30 25.28 -13.50
N ASP A 450 -7.06 25.64 -13.16
CA ASP A 450 -6.26 26.67 -13.86
C ASP A 450 -5.16 26.11 -14.77
N LEU A 451 -4.85 24.81 -14.69
CA LEU A 451 -3.72 24.20 -15.38
C LEU A 451 -4.04 24.03 -16.88
N GLU A 452 -3.62 25.00 -17.68
CA GLU A 452 -3.92 25.12 -19.12
C GLU A 452 -2.83 24.49 -20.00
N THR A 453 -1.55 24.53 -19.55
CA THR A 453 -0.41 24.04 -20.32
C THR A 453 0.35 22.95 -19.56
N ILE A 454 0.45 21.75 -20.11
CA ILE A 454 1.31 20.68 -19.59
C ILE A 454 2.28 20.23 -20.68
N LYS A 455 3.58 20.22 -20.36
CA LYS A 455 4.64 19.72 -21.23
C LYS A 455 5.01 18.30 -20.78
N PHE A 456 4.91 17.35 -21.70
CA PHE A 456 5.24 15.95 -21.47
C PHE A 456 6.48 15.55 -22.27
N HIS A 457 7.34 14.75 -21.66
CA HIS A 457 8.44 14.05 -22.33
C HIS A 457 8.02 12.64 -22.76
N ASP A 458 8.87 12.00 -23.56
CA ASP A 458 8.64 10.67 -24.14
C ASP A 458 8.93 9.48 -23.19
N GLY A 459 9.32 9.75 -21.93
CA GLY A 459 9.83 8.74 -20.98
C GLY A 459 8.84 8.27 -19.91
N LEU A 460 7.64 8.87 -19.84
CA LEU A 460 6.59 8.45 -18.91
C LEU A 460 6.13 7.02 -19.21
N ILE A 461 6.20 6.15 -18.21
CA ILE A 461 5.79 4.74 -18.27
C ILE A 461 4.32 4.59 -17.85
N GLU A 462 3.89 5.37 -16.87
CA GLU A 462 2.59 5.26 -16.21
C GLU A 462 1.96 6.63 -15.97
N ILE A 463 0.64 6.72 -16.19
CA ILE A 463 -0.20 7.85 -15.79
C ILE A 463 -1.48 7.23 -15.20
N GLY A 464 -1.72 7.49 -13.91
CA GLY A 464 -2.87 6.96 -13.18
C GLY A 464 -4.21 7.54 -13.65
N ALA A 465 -5.31 6.89 -13.26
CA ALA A 465 -6.64 7.35 -13.62
C ALA A 465 -6.91 8.77 -13.08
N ASN A 466 -7.70 9.54 -13.82
CA ASN A 466 -8.11 10.91 -13.49
C ASN A 466 -6.98 11.91 -13.16
N ALA A 467 -5.70 11.58 -13.45
CA ALA A 467 -4.54 12.39 -13.09
C ALA A 467 -4.54 13.83 -13.62
N PHE A 468 -5.36 14.14 -14.65
CA PHE A 468 -5.57 15.47 -15.20
C PHE A 468 -7.05 15.85 -15.34
N TYR A 469 -7.98 15.10 -14.73
CA TYR A 469 -9.41 15.41 -14.81
C TYR A 469 -9.73 16.75 -14.13
N GLY A 470 -10.65 17.53 -14.69
CA GLY A 470 -10.97 18.87 -14.18
C GLY A 470 -9.83 19.89 -14.35
N THR A 471 -8.94 19.70 -15.33
CA THR A 471 -7.92 20.69 -15.72
C THR A 471 -8.27 21.33 -17.06
N LYS A 472 -7.97 22.63 -17.22
CA LYS A 472 -8.11 23.33 -18.50
C LYS A 472 -7.34 22.62 -19.62
N TRP A 473 -6.20 22.01 -19.33
CA TRP A 473 -5.42 21.23 -20.30
C TRP A 473 -6.22 20.05 -20.84
N TYR A 474 -6.88 19.29 -19.96
CA TYR A 474 -7.69 18.12 -20.29
C TYR A 474 -9.01 18.50 -20.98
N GLU A 475 -9.70 19.53 -20.50
CA GLU A 475 -10.93 20.08 -21.09
C GLU A 475 -10.73 20.60 -22.52
N ASN A 476 -9.54 21.11 -22.85
CA ASN A 476 -9.18 21.55 -24.20
C ASN A 476 -8.77 20.41 -25.16
N GLN A 477 -8.72 19.16 -24.71
CA GLN A 477 -8.44 18.01 -25.58
C GLN A 477 -9.66 17.69 -26.46
N SER A 478 -9.43 17.21 -27.69
CA SER A 478 -10.51 16.96 -28.64
C SER A 478 -10.25 15.79 -29.58
N GLY A 479 -11.33 15.14 -30.02
CA GLY A 479 -11.30 13.94 -30.85
C GLY A 479 -11.30 12.64 -30.04
N ASP A 480 -11.36 11.52 -30.77
CA ASP A 480 -11.58 10.17 -30.23
C ASP A 480 -10.45 9.69 -29.29
N TYR A 481 -9.21 10.13 -29.48
CA TYR A 481 -8.02 9.65 -28.76
C TYR A 481 -7.25 10.82 -28.13
N VAL A 482 -7.18 10.87 -26.80
CA VAL A 482 -6.46 11.91 -26.04
C VAL A 482 -5.07 11.40 -25.62
N TYR A 483 -4.03 12.19 -25.87
CA TYR A 483 -2.63 11.79 -25.67
C TYR A 483 -1.82 12.75 -24.78
N ALA A 484 -1.09 12.20 -23.81
CA ALA A 484 -0.01 12.88 -23.10
C ALA A 484 1.34 12.38 -23.65
N GLY A 485 1.98 13.15 -24.53
CA GLY A 485 3.23 12.77 -25.19
C GLY A 485 3.07 11.50 -26.06
N LYS A 486 3.56 10.36 -25.56
CA LYS A 486 3.40 9.03 -26.18
C LYS A 486 2.35 8.15 -25.50
N ASN A 487 1.66 8.64 -24.48
CA ASN A 487 0.76 7.83 -23.67
C ASN A 487 -0.69 8.15 -23.99
N LEU A 488 -1.50 7.14 -24.29
CA LEU A 488 -2.93 7.30 -24.56
C LEU A 488 -3.66 7.42 -23.22
N LEU A 489 -4.24 8.58 -22.94
CA LEU A 489 -4.96 8.82 -21.68
C LEU A 489 -6.40 8.32 -21.70
N MET A 490 -7.13 8.59 -22.79
CA MET A 490 -8.57 8.40 -22.84
C MET A 490 -9.06 8.18 -24.27
N PHE A 491 -10.08 7.34 -24.40
CA PHE A 491 -10.86 7.16 -25.61
C PHE A 491 -12.29 7.72 -25.46
N ASN A 492 -12.62 8.73 -26.27
CA ASN A 492 -13.87 9.49 -26.16
C ASN A 492 -15.06 8.91 -26.94
N ASN A 493 -14.84 7.96 -27.85
CA ASN A 493 -15.86 7.53 -28.82
C ASN A 493 -16.62 6.28 -28.33
N TYR A 494 -17.67 6.51 -27.55
CA TYR A 494 -18.56 5.48 -27.00
C TYR A 494 -19.29 4.63 -28.07
N GLU A 495 -19.45 5.14 -29.29
CA GLU A 495 -20.11 4.46 -30.41
C GLU A 495 -19.17 3.53 -31.20
N SER A 496 -17.87 3.52 -30.88
CA SER A 496 -16.89 2.79 -31.69
C SER A 496 -16.83 1.30 -31.39
N LYS A 497 -17.25 0.49 -32.37
CA LYS A 497 -17.11 -0.98 -32.35
C LYS A 497 -15.67 -1.48 -32.48
N THR A 498 -14.73 -0.65 -32.92
CA THR A 498 -13.36 -1.09 -33.23
C THR A 498 -12.32 -0.04 -32.88
N VAL A 499 -11.27 -0.43 -32.15
CA VAL A 499 -10.10 0.41 -31.88
C VAL A 499 -8.91 -0.15 -32.67
N ASP A 500 -8.66 0.45 -33.84
CA ASP A 500 -7.60 0.08 -34.79
C ASP A 500 -6.58 1.21 -35.05
N LYS A 501 -6.80 2.40 -34.46
CA LYS A 501 -6.07 3.64 -34.77
C LYS A 501 -5.14 4.14 -33.66
N ILE A 502 -4.82 3.31 -32.67
CA ILE A 502 -3.80 3.65 -31.66
C ILE A 502 -2.47 3.94 -32.39
N LYS A 503 -1.98 5.17 -32.25
CA LYS A 503 -0.79 5.69 -32.94
C LYS A 503 0.42 4.77 -32.77
N LYS A 504 1.07 4.39 -33.89
CA LYS A 504 2.36 3.69 -33.84
C LYS A 504 3.40 4.58 -33.14
N GLY A 505 4.04 4.05 -32.11
CA GLY A 505 4.94 4.80 -31.23
C GLY A 505 4.28 5.29 -29.93
N THR A 506 3.00 4.98 -29.69
CA THR A 506 2.41 5.04 -28.34
C THR A 506 3.09 4.02 -27.44
N LEU A 507 3.46 4.43 -26.22
CA LEU A 507 4.23 3.63 -25.25
C LEU A 507 3.38 3.06 -24.13
N SER A 508 2.37 3.80 -23.65
CA SER A 508 1.40 3.28 -22.69
C SER A 508 -0.05 3.59 -23.05
N ILE A 509 -0.94 2.81 -22.45
CA ILE A 509 -2.38 3.10 -22.32
C ILE A 509 -2.62 3.34 -20.82
N ALA A 510 -3.20 4.49 -20.46
CA ALA A 510 -3.46 4.85 -19.07
C ALA A 510 -4.57 4.00 -18.43
N SER A 511 -4.64 4.02 -17.10
CA SER A 511 -5.71 3.38 -16.35
C SER A 511 -7.09 3.94 -16.75
N CYS A 512 -8.11 3.07 -16.78
CA CYS A 512 -9.49 3.39 -17.23
C CYS A 512 -9.64 3.98 -18.66
N CYS A 513 -8.60 3.96 -19.51
CA CYS A 513 -8.61 4.65 -20.82
C CYS A 513 -9.79 4.29 -21.76
N PHE A 514 -10.19 3.02 -21.76
CA PHE A 514 -11.36 2.49 -22.46
C PHE A 514 -12.38 1.89 -21.48
N ASP A 515 -12.47 2.40 -20.25
CA ASP A 515 -13.49 1.93 -19.30
C ASP A 515 -14.92 2.20 -19.82
N GLY A 516 -15.82 1.27 -19.55
CA GLY A 516 -17.26 1.34 -19.86
C GLY A 516 -17.61 1.43 -21.34
N LYS A 517 -16.72 1.10 -22.29
CA LYS A 517 -17.02 1.17 -23.73
C LYS A 517 -17.84 -0.04 -24.20
N ASN A 518 -19.08 -0.12 -23.72
CA ASN A 518 -20.04 -1.21 -23.93
C ASN A 518 -20.23 -1.65 -25.40
N LEU A 519 -20.01 -0.77 -26.39
CA LEU A 519 -20.13 -1.08 -27.81
C LEU A 519 -18.84 -1.56 -28.49
N LEU A 520 -17.69 -1.53 -27.81
CA LEU A 520 -16.38 -1.89 -28.35
C LEU A 520 -16.26 -3.42 -28.52
N GLU A 521 -16.29 -3.91 -29.76
CA GLU A 521 -16.21 -5.34 -30.06
C GLU A 521 -14.76 -5.86 -30.14
N SER A 522 -13.82 -4.99 -30.56
CA SER A 522 -12.42 -5.37 -30.77
C SER A 522 -11.39 -4.23 -30.65
N VAL A 523 -10.19 -4.57 -30.15
CA VAL A 523 -9.04 -3.65 -30.05
C VAL A 523 -7.78 -4.25 -30.67
N THR A 524 -6.95 -3.40 -31.28
CA THR A 524 -5.59 -3.72 -31.74
C THR A 524 -4.58 -2.79 -31.07
N ILE A 525 -3.78 -3.34 -30.17
CA ILE A 525 -2.72 -2.65 -29.43
C ILE A 525 -1.39 -2.84 -30.20
N PRO A 526 -0.68 -1.77 -30.61
CA PRO A 526 0.51 -1.90 -31.45
C PRO A 526 1.76 -2.31 -30.67
N ASP A 527 2.75 -2.89 -31.36
CA ASP A 527 4.01 -3.40 -30.78
C ASP A 527 4.87 -2.37 -30.01
N SER A 528 4.54 -1.08 -30.08
CA SER A 528 5.23 -0.04 -29.30
C SER A 528 4.73 0.11 -27.86
N VAL A 529 3.54 -0.42 -27.54
CA VAL A 529 2.95 -0.33 -26.20
C VAL A 529 3.67 -1.30 -25.27
N GLN A 530 4.19 -0.77 -24.17
CA GLN A 530 4.96 -1.47 -23.14
C GLN A 530 4.20 -1.57 -21.81
N SER A 531 3.24 -0.68 -21.54
CA SER A 531 2.39 -0.70 -20.35
C SER A 531 0.92 -0.45 -20.69
N ILE A 532 0.02 -1.11 -19.95
CA ILE A 532 -1.43 -0.87 -19.95
C ILE A 532 -1.84 -0.70 -18.48
N GLY A 533 -2.45 0.42 -18.12
CA GLY A 533 -2.86 0.70 -16.73
C GLY A 533 -4.02 -0.16 -16.24
N GLY A 534 -4.32 -0.04 -14.94
CA GLY A 534 -5.42 -0.77 -14.31
C GLY A 534 -6.78 -0.40 -14.89
N TYR A 535 -7.70 -1.36 -14.96
CA TYR A 535 -9.07 -1.21 -15.47
C TYR A 535 -9.15 -0.62 -16.91
N ALA A 536 -8.06 -0.63 -17.69
CA ALA A 536 -7.98 0.13 -18.94
C ALA A 536 -8.97 -0.30 -20.04
N PHE A 537 -9.55 -1.50 -19.96
CA PHE A 537 -10.64 -2.01 -20.79
C PHE A 537 -11.77 -2.63 -19.94
N ALA A 538 -11.88 -2.25 -18.66
CA ALA A 538 -12.95 -2.74 -17.79
C ALA A 538 -14.33 -2.34 -18.33
N GLY A 539 -15.37 -3.11 -18.01
CA GLY A 539 -16.75 -2.83 -18.44
C GLY A 539 -16.95 -2.77 -19.97
N CYS A 540 -16.00 -3.24 -20.78
CA CYS A 540 -16.17 -3.34 -22.23
C CYS A 540 -17.00 -4.58 -22.58
N THR A 541 -18.29 -4.54 -22.27
CA THR A 541 -19.22 -5.70 -22.34
C THR A 541 -19.40 -6.33 -23.74
N SER A 542 -18.96 -5.67 -24.83
CA SER A 542 -18.87 -6.28 -26.17
C SER A 542 -17.48 -6.80 -26.57
N LEU A 543 -16.42 -6.51 -25.80
CA LEU A 543 -15.03 -6.71 -26.22
C LEU A 543 -14.66 -8.19 -26.18
N SER A 544 -14.71 -8.83 -27.34
CA SER A 544 -14.41 -10.25 -27.53
C SER A 544 -13.06 -10.50 -28.18
N THR A 545 -12.51 -9.51 -28.90
CA THR A 545 -11.28 -9.68 -29.69
C THR A 545 -10.23 -8.63 -29.33
N VAL A 546 -9.28 -9.02 -28.48
CA VAL A 546 -8.07 -8.25 -28.17
C VAL A 546 -6.90 -8.77 -29.02
N LYS A 547 -6.25 -7.88 -29.79
CA LYS A 547 -5.00 -8.18 -30.51
C LYS A 547 -3.87 -7.40 -29.86
N LEU A 548 -2.97 -8.11 -29.18
CA LEU A 548 -1.82 -7.54 -28.49
C LEU A 548 -0.58 -7.51 -29.38
N GLY A 549 0.17 -6.42 -29.33
CA GLY A 549 1.50 -6.30 -29.91
C GLY A 549 2.56 -6.97 -29.02
N THR A 550 3.74 -7.24 -29.60
CA THR A 550 4.79 -8.02 -28.93
C THR A 550 5.61 -7.25 -27.88
N GLY A 551 5.34 -5.94 -27.70
CA GLY A 551 6.13 -5.05 -26.84
C GLY A 551 5.69 -4.96 -25.38
N LEU A 552 4.58 -5.58 -24.99
CA LEU A 552 3.98 -5.41 -23.66
C LEU A 552 4.88 -6.00 -22.55
N LYS A 553 5.14 -5.20 -21.51
CA LYS A 553 6.00 -5.52 -20.36
C LYS A 553 5.33 -5.34 -19.00
N ARG A 554 4.29 -4.53 -18.89
CA ARG A 554 3.55 -4.27 -17.65
C ARG A 554 2.04 -4.22 -17.93
N ALA A 555 1.25 -4.67 -16.98
CA ALA A 555 -0.20 -4.54 -16.99
C ALA A 555 -0.64 -4.21 -15.57
N GLY A 556 -1.54 -3.24 -15.42
CA GLY A 556 -2.15 -2.94 -14.14
C GLY A 556 -3.25 -3.92 -13.76
N SER A 557 -3.93 -3.66 -12.66
CA SER A 557 -4.96 -4.57 -12.15
C SER A 557 -6.20 -4.60 -13.03
N LYS A 558 -6.86 -5.77 -13.09
CA LYS A 558 -8.21 -5.96 -13.66
C LYS A 558 -8.40 -5.38 -15.08
N VAL A 559 -7.36 -5.37 -15.91
CA VAL A 559 -7.32 -4.69 -17.24
C VAL A 559 -8.51 -5.00 -18.15
N PHE A 560 -8.98 -6.25 -18.14
CA PHE A 560 -10.03 -6.77 -19.02
C PHE A 560 -11.21 -7.39 -18.25
N THR A 561 -11.38 -7.04 -16.97
CA THR A 561 -12.53 -7.49 -16.17
C THR A 561 -13.85 -7.00 -16.78
N ASP A 562 -14.91 -7.79 -16.64
CA ASP A 562 -16.24 -7.55 -17.25
C ASP A 562 -16.21 -7.46 -18.80
N THR A 563 -15.29 -8.18 -19.45
CA THR A 563 -15.22 -8.28 -20.92
C THR A 563 -15.43 -9.71 -21.42
N PRO A 564 -16.15 -9.90 -22.54
CA PRO A 564 -16.24 -11.21 -23.20
C PRO A 564 -14.87 -11.83 -23.53
N TRP A 565 -13.82 -11.04 -23.72
CA TRP A 565 -12.47 -11.56 -23.96
C TRP A 565 -11.92 -12.27 -22.72
N TYR A 566 -12.09 -11.72 -21.52
CA TYR A 566 -11.70 -12.36 -20.26
C TYR A 566 -12.65 -13.53 -19.91
N GLU A 567 -13.96 -13.36 -20.14
CA GLU A 567 -14.94 -14.42 -19.87
C GLU A 567 -14.77 -15.65 -20.75
N ASN A 568 -14.28 -15.50 -21.98
CA ASN A 568 -13.95 -16.63 -22.86
C ASN A 568 -12.53 -17.20 -22.64
N GLN A 569 -11.76 -16.72 -21.66
CA GLN A 569 -10.53 -17.42 -21.23
C GLN A 569 -10.88 -18.66 -20.38
N PRO A 570 -10.11 -19.76 -20.49
CA PRO A 570 -10.25 -20.90 -19.59
C PRO A 570 -9.79 -20.54 -18.17
N ASP A 571 -10.30 -21.28 -17.19
CA ASP A 571 -9.89 -21.16 -15.79
C ASP A 571 -8.40 -21.53 -15.60
N GLY A 572 -7.76 -20.96 -14.59
CA GLY A 572 -6.31 -21.01 -14.39
C GLY A 572 -5.61 -19.69 -14.73
N LEU A 573 -4.34 -19.77 -15.14
CA LEU A 573 -3.46 -18.61 -15.33
C LEU A 573 -3.80 -17.82 -16.61
N ILE A 574 -4.21 -16.57 -16.45
CA ILE A 574 -4.64 -15.68 -17.55
C ILE A 574 -3.48 -14.84 -18.07
N TYR A 575 -3.34 -14.73 -19.40
CA TYR A 575 -2.19 -14.07 -20.04
C TYR A 575 -2.57 -12.99 -21.06
N ALA A 576 -2.13 -11.75 -20.81
CA ALA A 576 -2.03 -10.70 -21.82
C ALA A 576 -0.74 -10.88 -22.63
N GLY A 577 -0.75 -11.87 -23.54
CA GLY A 577 0.38 -12.22 -24.40
C GLY A 577 1.53 -12.86 -23.60
N LYS A 578 2.40 -12.03 -23.04
CA LYS A 578 3.55 -12.40 -22.19
C LYS A 578 3.45 -11.87 -20.75
N VAL A 579 2.43 -11.08 -20.41
CA VAL A 579 2.18 -10.64 -19.04
C VAL A 579 1.13 -11.56 -18.41
N LEU A 580 1.43 -12.10 -17.23
CA LEU A 580 0.51 -12.88 -16.40
C LEU A 580 -0.42 -11.91 -15.67
N LEU A 581 -1.73 -11.98 -15.95
CA LEU A 581 -2.75 -11.12 -15.36
C LEU A 581 -3.29 -11.62 -14.01
N GLY A 582 -3.07 -12.90 -13.69
CA GLY A 582 -3.58 -13.53 -12.47
C GLY A 582 -4.18 -14.92 -12.72
N TYR A 583 -5.00 -15.37 -11.77
CA TYR A 583 -5.78 -16.62 -11.85
C TYR A 583 -7.26 -16.32 -12.12
N LYS A 584 -7.96 -17.21 -12.83
CA LYS A 584 -9.42 -17.19 -13.02
C LYS A 584 -10.04 -18.48 -12.50
N GLY A 585 -11.16 -18.37 -11.80
CA GLY A 585 -11.80 -19.47 -11.08
C GLY A 585 -11.19 -19.72 -9.71
N GLU A 586 -11.67 -20.73 -8.99
CA GLU A 586 -11.16 -21.12 -7.67
C GLU A 586 -9.72 -21.68 -7.80
N MET A 587 -8.74 -21.07 -7.12
CA MET A 587 -7.39 -21.63 -7.04
C MET A 587 -7.38 -22.79 -6.01
N PRO A 588 -6.96 -24.01 -6.39
CA PRO A 588 -6.93 -25.16 -5.49
C PRO A 588 -6.13 -24.94 -4.20
N ASP A 589 -6.51 -25.63 -3.13
CA ASP A 589 -5.77 -25.62 -1.87
C ASP A 589 -4.29 -26.03 -2.06
N ASN A 590 -3.39 -25.35 -1.34
CA ASN A 590 -1.94 -25.59 -1.36
C ASN A 590 -1.33 -25.50 -2.77
N TYR A 591 -1.76 -24.53 -3.57
CA TYR A 591 -1.33 -24.36 -4.95
C TYR A 591 0.16 -23.98 -5.05
N GLU A 592 0.92 -24.77 -5.80
CA GLU A 592 2.28 -24.43 -6.19
C GLU A 592 2.27 -23.64 -7.51
N LEU A 593 2.55 -22.33 -7.47
CA LEU A 593 2.69 -21.48 -8.66
C LEU A 593 4.07 -21.66 -9.30
N ASN A 594 4.34 -22.91 -9.72
CA ASN A 594 5.58 -23.37 -10.37
C ASN A 594 5.41 -23.65 -11.88
N LYS A 595 4.25 -23.30 -12.45
CA LYS A 595 3.90 -23.49 -13.88
C LYS A 595 3.67 -22.18 -14.63
N ILE A 596 4.30 -21.09 -14.17
CA ILE A 596 4.42 -19.85 -14.93
C ILE A 596 5.20 -20.17 -16.22
N ARG A 597 4.72 -19.67 -17.36
CA ARG A 597 5.33 -19.96 -18.67
C ARG A 597 6.75 -19.39 -18.73
N ASP A 598 7.70 -20.17 -19.26
CA ASP A 598 9.12 -19.78 -19.48
C ASP A 598 9.32 -18.50 -20.33
N ASP A 599 8.25 -18.04 -20.98
CA ASP A 599 8.23 -16.87 -21.85
C ASP A 599 7.48 -15.66 -21.24
N THR A 600 7.08 -15.76 -19.96
CA THR A 600 6.43 -14.70 -19.16
C THR A 600 7.41 -13.57 -18.85
N VAL A 601 7.05 -12.34 -19.22
CA VAL A 601 7.89 -11.15 -19.02
C VAL A 601 7.57 -10.44 -17.70
N ALA A 602 6.33 -10.53 -17.22
CA ALA A 602 5.90 -9.86 -16.00
C ALA A 602 4.67 -10.49 -15.36
N VAL A 603 4.46 -10.18 -14.08
CA VAL A 603 3.20 -10.35 -13.35
C VAL A 603 2.53 -8.98 -13.20
N ALA A 604 1.22 -8.91 -13.41
CA ALA A 604 0.42 -7.68 -13.33
C ALA A 604 0.17 -7.21 -11.89
N ASP A 605 -0.24 -5.95 -11.72
CA ASP A 605 -0.71 -5.42 -10.44
C ASP A 605 -1.97 -6.19 -9.97
N GLU A 606 -2.14 -6.39 -8.66
CA GLU A 606 -3.21 -7.19 -8.00
C GLU A 606 -3.38 -8.66 -8.49
N ALA A 607 -2.47 -9.21 -9.30
CA ALA A 607 -2.69 -10.47 -10.03
C ALA A 607 -3.10 -11.70 -9.18
N PHE A 608 -2.66 -11.77 -7.92
CA PHE A 608 -3.01 -12.82 -6.96
C PHE A 608 -3.41 -12.22 -5.60
N ILE A 609 -4.06 -11.05 -5.58
CA ILE A 609 -4.46 -10.39 -4.32
C ILE A 609 -5.35 -11.30 -3.45
N SER A 610 -5.01 -11.42 -2.17
CA SER A 610 -5.68 -12.24 -1.14
C SER A 610 -5.83 -13.74 -1.48
N VAL A 611 -4.90 -14.31 -2.27
CA VAL A 611 -4.89 -15.74 -2.59
C VAL A 611 -4.21 -16.55 -1.48
N PHE A 612 -4.98 -16.84 -0.42
CA PHE A 612 -4.52 -17.60 0.76
C PHE A 612 -4.16 -19.06 0.47
N THR A 613 -4.58 -19.63 -0.67
CA THR A 613 -4.28 -21.02 -1.05
C THR A 613 -2.91 -21.21 -1.70
N LEU A 614 -2.15 -20.14 -1.97
CA LEU A 614 -0.83 -20.17 -2.60
C LEU A 614 0.25 -20.70 -1.65
N LYS A 615 0.66 -21.98 -1.82
CA LYS A 615 1.73 -22.59 -1.01
C LYS A 615 3.13 -22.07 -1.37
N SER A 616 3.43 -21.92 -2.66
CA SER A 616 4.78 -21.57 -3.12
C SER A 616 4.77 -20.84 -4.46
N LEU A 617 5.78 -19.98 -4.69
CA LEU A 617 5.94 -19.19 -5.91
C LEU A 617 7.29 -19.46 -6.59
N THR A 618 7.29 -19.63 -7.92
CA THR A 618 8.53 -19.72 -8.71
C THR A 618 8.47 -18.80 -9.94
N LEU A 619 9.26 -17.72 -9.93
CA LEU A 619 9.37 -16.77 -11.04
C LEU A 619 10.56 -17.14 -11.95
N PRO A 620 10.34 -17.49 -13.24
CA PRO A 620 11.42 -17.83 -14.17
C PRO A 620 12.29 -16.63 -14.56
N GLU A 621 13.48 -16.90 -15.11
CA GLU A 621 14.49 -15.90 -15.50
C GLU A 621 13.95 -14.84 -16.50
N SER A 622 12.88 -15.15 -17.22
CA SER A 622 12.20 -14.25 -18.15
C SER A 622 11.40 -13.13 -17.47
N VAL A 623 11.02 -13.29 -16.20
CA VAL A 623 10.22 -12.29 -15.45
C VAL A 623 11.12 -11.15 -15.01
N VAL A 624 10.87 -9.95 -15.53
CA VAL A 624 11.63 -8.73 -15.21
C VAL A 624 10.85 -7.75 -14.32
N TYR A 625 9.57 -8.01 -14.06
CA TYR A 625 8.68 -7.13 -13.33
C TYR A 625 7.56 -7.91 -12.61
N VAL A 626 7.28 -7.52 -11.37
CA VAL A 626 6.11 -7.91 -10.57
C VAL A 626 5.42 -6.63 -10.11
N GLY A 627 4.12 -6.54 -10.40
CA GLY A 627 3.30 -5.36 -10.18
C GLY A 627 2.94 -5.06 -8.72
N ASP A 628 2.25 -3.93 -8.54
CA ASP A 628 1.82 -3.46 -7.22
C ASP A 628 0.72 -4.35 -6.66
N MET A 629 0.80 -4.66 -5.36
CA MET A 629 -0.06 -5.63 -4.68
C MET A 629 -0.20 -7.00 -5.37
N ALA A 630 0.72 -7.37 -6.29
CA ALA A 630 0.58 -8.56 -7.14
C ALA A 630 0.46 -9.88 -6.37
N PHE A 631 1.06 -9.95 -5.17
CA PHE A 631 0.90 -11.03 -4.20
C PHE A 631 0.52 -10.47 -2.81
N PHE A 632 -0.28 -9.39 -2.77
CA PHE A 632 -0.75 -8.81 -1.52
C PHE A 632 -1.65 -9.81 -0.78
N ASP A 633 -1.42 -9.93 0.52
CA ASP A 633 -1.98 -10.93 1.43
C ASP A 633 -1.89 -12.42 0.99
N CYS A 634 -1.04 -12.73 0.01
CA CYS A 634 -0.50 -14.08 -0.14
C CYS A 634 0.56 -14.34 0.95
N TRP A 635 0.66 -15.60 1.42
CA TRP A 635 1.67 -16.02 2.39
C TRP A 635 2.35 -17.35 1.97
N PRO A 636 3.01 -17.40 0.79
CA PRO A 636 3.72 -18.59 0.33
C PRO A 636 4.88 -18.96 1.26
N GLU A 637 4.95 -20.23 1.63
CA GLU A 637 6.01 -20.82 2.46
C GLU A 637 7.41 -20.72 1.82
N SER A 638 7.46 -20.64 0.48
CA SER A 638 8.69 -20.51 -0.29
C SER A 638 8.51 -19.68 -1.56
N VAL A 639 9.49 -18.81 -1.83
CA VAL A 639 9.56 -18.01 -3.05
C VAL A 639 10.93 -18.16 -3.70
N VAL A 640 10.93 -18.57 -4.97
CA VAL A 640 12.13 -18.70 -5.80
C VAL A 640 12.05 -17.72 -6.96
N VAL A 641 13.11 -16.92 -7.17
CA VAL A 641 13.17 -15.91 -8.23
C VAL A 641 14.45 -16.12 -9.04
N PHE A 642 14.34 -16.61 -10.27
CA PHE A 642 15.50 -16.94 -11.10
C PHE A 642 16.18 -15.71 -11.74
N ASN A 643 15.47 -14.58 -11.87
CA ASN A 643 16.05 -13.33 -12.38
C ASN A 643 16.47 -12.38 -11.24
N PRO A 644 17.77 -12.16 -10.99
CA PRO A 644 18.23 -11.24 -9.94
C PRO A 644 17.89 -9.76 -10.23
N ASP A 645 17.64 -9.38 -11.48
CA ASP A 645 17.30 -8.01 -11.90
C ASP A 645 15.78 -7.73 -11.99
N CYS A 646 14.94 -8.65 -11.49
CA CYS A 646 13.49 -8.49 -11.44
C CYS A 646 13.10 -7.30 -10.56
N GLU A 647 12.25 -6.41 -11.08
CA GLU A 647 11.68 -5.29 -10.34
C GLU A 647 10.38 -5.70 -9.64
N PHE A 648 10.37 -5.67 -8.31
CA PHE A 648 9.14 -5.62 -7.52
C PHE A 648 8.73 -4.16 -7.37
N TYR A 649 7.46 -3.85 -7.60
CA TYR A 649 6.98 -2.46 -7.72
C TYR A 649 5.78 -2.16 -6.80
N GLY A 650 6.04 -1.53 -5.65
CA GLY A 650 4.99 -1.13 -4.71
C GLY A 650 4.84 -2.07 -3.51
N GLU A 651 3.90 -1.76 -2.62
CA GLU A 651 3.76 -2.42 -1.31
C GLU A 651 2.88 -3.68 -1.44
N GLY A 652 3.35 -4.81 -0.91
CA GLY A 652 2.73 -6.11 -1.19
C GLY A 652 2.95 -6.65 -2.60
N SER A 653 3.92 -6.11 -3.35
CA SER A 653 4.44 -6.74 -4.59
C SER A 653 4.75 -8.22 -4.37
N LEU A 654 5.33 -8.54 -3.20
CA LEU A 654 5.59 -9.89 -2.73
C LEU A 654 5.59 -9.91 -1.21
N ASN A 655 4.64 -10.63 -0.61
CA ASN A 655 4.64 -10.94 0.82
C ASN A 655 5.26 -12.32 1.05
N THR A 656 6.36 -12.39 1.79
CA THR A 656 7.02 -13.64 2.22
C THR A 656 8.04 -13.33 3.32
N GLU A 657 8.34 -14.31 4.17
CA GLU A 657 9.48 -14.21 5.10
C GLU A 657 10.83 -14.51 4.41
N THR A 658 10.82 -15.21 3.26
CA THR A 658 12.02 -15.72 2.61
C THR A 658 11.99 -15.61 1.08
N ILE A 659 13.13 -15.26 0.48
CA ILE A 659 13.35 -15.24 -0.98
C ILE A 659 14.64 -16.00 -1.31
N VAL A 660 14.56 -16.92 -2.26
CA VAL A 660 15.70 -17.65 -2.83
C VAL A 660 15.98 -17.16 -4.25
N ALA A 661 17.11 -16.52 -4.49
CA ALA A 661 17.46 -15.93 -5.80
C ALA A 661 18.98 -15.88 -6.02
N PRO A 662 19.49 -15.75 -7.26
CA PRO A 662 20.91 -15.55 -7.53
C PRO A 662 21.46 -14.32 -6.78
N GLU A 663 22.71 -14.40 -6.29
CA GLU A 663 23.32 -13.37 -5.45
C GLU A 663 23.54 -12.04 -6.20
N GLY A 664 23.16 -10.93 -5.55
CA GLY A 664 23.18 -9.58 -6.11
C GLY A 664 21.93 -9.22 -6.93
N GLY A 665 21.87 -7.96 -7.36
CA GLY A 665 20.76 -7.42 -8.15
C GLY A 665 19.55 -6.99 -7.32
N LYS A 666 18.53 -6.50 -8.03
CA LYS A 666 17.34 -5.85 -7.45
C LYS A 666 16.50 -6.76 -6.55
N VAL A 667 16.54 -8.08 -6.73
CA VAL A 667 15.84 -9.02 -5.85
C VAL A 667 16.48 -9.05 -4.46
N GLN A 668 17.81 -8.97 -4.38
CA GLN A 668 18.50 -8.82 -3.10
C GLN A 668 18.26 -7.43 -2.50
N ASP A 669 18.34 -6.36 -3.31
CA ASP A 669 18.01 -5.00 -2.85
C ASP A 669 16.58 -4.94 -2.30
N TYR A 670 15.60 -5.58 -2.96
CA TYR A 670 14.21 -5.63 -2.51
C TYR A 670 14.09 -6.38 -1.17
N ALA A 671 14.72 -7.54 -1.03
CA ALA A 671 14.70 -8.29 0.22
C ALA A 671 15.33 -7.50 1.38
N GLU A 672 16.49 -6.89 1.17
CA GLU A 672 17.19 -6.08 2.18
C GLU A 672 16.40 -4.81 2.58
N ASN A 673 15.69 -4.16 1.64
CA ASN A 673 14.89 -2.97 1.92
C ASN A 673 13.53 -3.27 2.59
N ASN A 674 13.04 -4.51 2.54
CA ASN A 674 11.77 -4.94 3.16
C ASN A 674 11.97 -5.92 4.33
N GLU A 675 13.20 -6.05 4.83
CA GLU A 675 13.59 -6.91 5.98
C GLU A 675 13.30 -8.42 5.76
N ILE A 676 13.19 -8.86 4.50
CA ILE A 676 12.94 -10.25 4.08
C ILE A 676 14.25 -11.05 4.10
N ARG A 677 14.20 -12.33 4.51
CA ARG A 677 15.40 -13.20 4.53
C ARG A 677 15.79 -13.61 3.11
N PHE A 678 16.92 -13.09 2.63
CA PHE A 678 17.50 -13.46 1.33
C PHE A 678 18.45 -14.66 1.45
N TYR A 679 18.25 -15.67 0.62
CA TYR A 679 19.16 -16.82 0.49
C TYR A 679 19.69 -16.95 -0.95
N PRO A 680 21.01 -17.08 -1.16
CA PRO A 680 21.57 -17.22 -2.50
C PRO A 680 21.19 -18.58 -3.11
N LEU A 681 20.69 -18.55 -4.35
CA LEU A 681 20.35 -19.74 -5.13
C LEU A 681 21.63 -20.51 -5.50
N VAL A 682 21.70 -21.79 -5.13
CA VAL A 682 22.92 -22.61 -5.25
C VAL A 682 22.68 -23.93 -5.98
N GLU A 683 23.62 -24.28 -6.88
CA GLU A 683 23.63 -25.55 -7.66
C GLU A 683 23.78 -26.81 -6.80
N LYS A 684 24.12 -26.67 -5.52
CA LYS A 684 24.35 -27.78 -4.58
C LYS A 684 23.51 -27.55 -3.32
N PRO A 685 22.82 -28.57 -2.80
CA PRO A 685 22.21 -28.52 -1.48
C PRO A 685 23.22 -28.12 -0.38
N GLN A 686 22.90 -27.04 0.33
CA GLN A 686 23.58 -26.56 1.53
C GLN A 686 22.62 -26.67 2.73
N VAL A 687 23.18 -26.79 3.93
CA VAL A 687 22.44 -26.69 5.19
C VAL A 687 22.77 -25.34 5.80
N ILE A 688 21.73 -24.55 6.12
CA ILE A 688 21.86 -23.23 6.76
C ILE A 688 21.30 -23.30 8.18
N PHE A 689 21.95 -22.54 9.07
CA PHE A 689 21.66 -22.46 10.49
C PHE A 689 21.44 -20.98 10.85
N ASP A 690 20.17 -20.61 11.00
CA ASP A 690 19.75 -19.24 11.31
C ASP A 690 19.50 -19.11 12.81
N PHE A 691 20.13 -18.12 13.46
CA PHE A 691 20.03 -17.87 14.90
C PHE A 691 19.26 -16.59 15.16
N TYR A 692 18.34 -16.59 16.12
CA TYR A 692 17.51 -15.43 16.45
C TYR A 692 17.03 -15.43 17.91
N GLU A 693 16.70 -14.24 18.41
CA GLU A 693 15.95 -14.08 19.65
C GLU A 693 14.45 -14.03 19.28
N GLY A 694 13.65 -14.99 19.74
CA GLY A 694 12.24 -15.12 19.36
C GLY A 694 11.28 -14.31 20.23
N ASP A 695 10.05 -14.09 19.78
CA ASP A 695 9.05 -13.23 20.46
C ASP A 695 8.76 -13.61 21.92
N SER A 696 8.90 -14.89 22.29
CA SER A 696 8.75 -15.35 23.68
C SER A 696 9.85 -14.88 24.63
N CYS A 697 10.92 -14.25 24.12
CA CYS A 697 12.18 -14.04 24.82
C CYS A 697 12.40 -12.61 25.35
N LYS A 698 11.32 -11.82 25.53
CA LYS A 698 11.38 -10.41 25.99
C LYS A 698 12.03 -10.15 27.36
N THR A 699 12.47 -11.20 28.08
CA THR A 699 13.33 -11.07 29.26
C THR A 699 14.83 -10.89 28.92
N GLY A 700 15.23 -11.06 27.66
CA GLY A 700 16.62 -10.90 27.19
C GLY A 700 17.56 -12.06 27.56
N GLU A 701 17.01 -13.21 27.98
CA GLU A 701 17.79 -14.33 28.52
C GLU A 701 17.91 -15.57 27.61
N PHE A 702 17.33 -15.64 26.40
CA PHE A 702 17.24 -16.88 25.62
C PHE A 702 17.59 -16.74 24.13
N ILE A 703 17.92 -17.85 23.45
CA ILE A 703 18.36 -17.90 22.03
C ILE A 703 17.66 -19.07 21.32
N SER A 704 17.12 -18.81 20.12
CA SER A 704 16.47 -19.81 19.25
C SER A 704 17.29 -20.03 17.97
N PHE A 705 17.09 -21.16 17.29
CA PHE A 705 17.61 -21.34 15.93
C PHE A 705 16.73 -22.25 15.07
N SER A 706 16.87 -22.11 13.75
CA SER A 706 16.24 -22.98 12.75
C SER A 706 17.27 -23.59 11.80
N ILE A 707 16.96 -24.81 11.33
CA ILE A 707 17.73 -25.58 10.36
C ILE A 707 16.98 -25.61 9.03
N SER A 708 17.60 -25.06 7.99
CA SER A 708 17.04 -24.98 6.63
C SER A 708 17.95 -25.70 5.63
N VAL A 709 17.40 -26.25 4.55
CA VAL A 709 18.20 -26.80 3.43
C VAL A 709 17.84 -26.09 2.13
N LEU A 710 18.88 -25.66 1.41
CA LEU A 710 18.81 -24.80 0.23
C LEU A 710 19.60 -25.39 -0.92
N GLY A 711 18.95 -25.64 -2.06
CA GLY A 711 19.64 -25.92 -3.32
C GLY A 711 18.79 -26.62 -4.36
N LEU A 712 19.23 -26.53 -5.61
CA LEU A 712 18.60 -27.23 -6.73
C LEU A 712 18.76 -28.75 -6.60
N ASN A 713 17.68 -29.51 -6.78
CA ASN A 713 17.69 -30.96 -6.61
C ASN A 713 17.12 -31.70 -7.83
N GLU A 714 17.97 -31.96 -8.83
CA GLU A 714 17.58 -32.63 -10.08
C GLU A 714 17.12 -34.10 -9.90
N THR A 715 17.31 -34.73 -8.73
CA THR A 715 16.99 -36.15 -8.51
C THR A 715 16.48 -36.42 -7.08
N LYS A 716 15.46 -37.26 -6.90
CA LYS A 716 14.96 -37.66 -5.56
C LYS A 716 16.09 -38.28 -4.73
N SER A 717 16.60 -37.54 -3.75
CA SER A 717 17.84 -37.81 -3.03
C SER A 717 17.65 -37.68 -1.53
N VAL A 718 18.42 -38.41 -0.72
CA VAL A 718 18.34 -38.31 0.74
C VAL A 718 19.50 -37.45 1.24
N VAL A 719 19.19 -36.34 1.91
CA VAL A 719 20.18 -35.49 2.58
C VAL A 719 20.25 -35.91 4.03
N SER A 720 21.45 -36.28 4.47
CA SER A 720 21.70 -36.67 5.86
C SER A 720 22.88 -35.92 6.42
N GLY A 721 22.85 -35.63 7.73
CA GLY A 721 23.95 -34.92 8.36
C GLY A 721 23.96 -34.97 9.87
N SER A 722 25.08 -34.52 10.41
CA SER A 722 25.33 -34.33 11.84
C SER A 722 25.82 -32.92 12.09
N LEU A 723 25.27 -32.28 13.11
CA LEU A 723 25.64 -30.96 13.63
C LEU A 723 25.97 -31.11 15.11
N ASN A 724 27.09 -30.56 15.56
CA ASN A 724 27.51 -30.60 16.96
C ASN A 724 27.83 -29.17 17.38
N PHE A 725 27.28 -28.74 18.51
CA PHE A 725 27.57 -27.48 19.18
C PHE A 725 28.40 -27.77 20.43
N ASN A 726 29.46 -27.00 20.67
CA ASN A 726 30.16 -27.01 21.96
C ASN A 726 29.83 -25.74 22.75
N TYR A 727 29.63 -25.88 24.05
CA TYR A 727 29.38 -24.81 25.02
C TYR A 727 30.17 -25.07 26.32
N ASN A 728 30.34 -24.05 27.17
CA ASN A 728 31.00 -24.22 28.47
C ASN A 728 29.97 -24.61 29.57
N PRO A 729 30.06 -25.81 30.18
CA PRO A 729 29.13 -26.25 31.24
C PRO A 729 29.11 -25.36 32.48
N GLU A 730 30.22 -24.67 32.80
CA GLU A 730 30.29 -23.78 33.97
C GLU A 730 29.54 -22.45 33.79
N SER A 731 29.09 -22.12 32.57
CA SER A 731 28.42 -20.85 32.25
C SER A 731 27.07 -21.00 31.53
N LEU A 732 26.65 -22.21 31.17
CA LEU A 732 25.35 -22.45 30.53
C LEU A 732 24.59 -23.58 31.25
N HIS A 733 23.67 -23.20 32.13
CA HIS A 733 22.64 -24.13 32.62
C HIS A 733 21.44 -24.11 31.68
N LEU A 734 21.10 -25.28 31.13
CA LEU A 734 19.90 -25.49 30.32
C LEU A 734 18.70 -25.61 31.29
N GLU A 735 17.94 -24.53 31.46
CA GLU A 735 16.75 -24.50 32.34
C GLU A 735 15.52 -25.12 31.64
N GLY A 736 15.70 -26.35 31.17
CA GLY A 736 14.74 -27.13 30.38
C GLY A 736 14.82 -26.85 28.88
N TYR A 737 14.69 -27.91 28.08
CA TYR A 737 14.33 -27.83 26.67
C TYR A 737 12.82 -28.06 26.54
N ASP A 738 12.17 -27.30 25.67
CA ASP A 738 10.72 -27.31 25.50
C ASP A 738 10.42 -27.43 24.00
N PHE A 739 10.05 -28.63 23.55
CA PHE A 739 9.84 -28.92 22.14
C PHE A 739 8.54 -28.27 21.65
N CYS A 740 8.65 -27.08 21.04
CA CYS A 740 7.59 -26.53 20.21
C CYS A 740 7.48 -27.33 18.90
N ASN A 741 6.98 -28.57 19.01
CA ASN A 741 6.74 -29.46 17.88
C ASN A 741 5.58 -28.93 17.02
N SER A 742 5.89 -28.04 16.09
CA SER A 742 5.03 -27.65 14.97
C SER A 742 4.96 -28.73 13.88
N TYR A 743 4.96 -30.01 14.27
CA TYR A 743 4.88 -31.16 13.36
C TYR A 743 3.61 -31.97 13.60
N ARG A 744 2.82 -32.13 12.53
CA ARG A 744 1.86 -33.23 12.41
C ARG A 744 2.65 -34.54 12.31
N GLU A 745 2.18 -35.59 12.99
CA GLU A 745 2.64 -36.97 12.76
C GLU A 745 2.11 -37.45 11.40
N ASP A 746 2.84 -37.14 10.32
CA ASP A 746 2.56 -37.65 8.98
C ASP A 746 3.24 -39.02 8.79
N GLU A 747 2.60 -40.08 9.30
CA GLU A 747 3.16 -41.44 9.47
C GLU A 747 3.75 -42.08 8.19
N GLU A 748 3.45 -41.56 7.00
CA GLU A 748 3.93 -42.11 5.73
C GLU A 748 5.35 -41.66 5.30
N GLN A 749 5.97 -40.68 5.99
CA GLN A 749 7.31 -40.18 5.62
C GLN A 749 8.37 -40.42 6.70
N ASN A 750 9.42 -41.18 6.34
CA ASN A 750 10.62 -41.39 7.16
C ASN A 750 11.40 -40.07 7.36
N ARG A 751 10.97 -39.26 8.32
CA ARG A 751 11.71 -38.10 8.85
C ARG A 751 12.27 -38.53 10.22
N GLN A 752 13.59 -38.64 10.35
CA GLN A 752 14.23 -38.91 11.65
C GLN A 752 15.24 -37.81 11.98
N ILE A 753 15.05 -37.23 13.17
CA ILE A 753 15.93 -36.26 13.80
C ILE A 753 16.26 -36.81 15.18
N GLU A 754 17.53 -37.12 15.43
CA GLU A 754 18.01 -37.61 16.74
C GLU A 754 18.81 -36.51 17.44
N PHE A 755 18.58 -36.37 18.75
CA PHE A 755 19.11 -35.29 19.59
C PHE A 755 19.79 -35.88 20.83
N GLU A 756 21.01 -35.43 21.12
CA GLU A 756 21.81 -35.89 22.27
C GLU A 756 22.48 -34.69 22.96
N VAL A 757 22.38 -34.61 24.29
CA VAL A 757 23.06 -33.60 25.12
C VAL A 757 24.06 -34.31 26.04
N ASP A 758 25.30 -33.84 26.01
CA ASP A 758 26.39 -34.32 26.85
C ASP A 758 26.81 -33.19 27.80
N GLU A 759 26.06 -33.02 28.89
CA GLU A 759 26.28 -31.94 29.88
C GLU A 759 27.69 -31.99 30.51
N ASP A 760 28.25 -33.19 30.68
CA ASP A 760 29.61 -33.41 31.20
C ASP A 760 30.71 -32.92 30.25
N LYS A 761 30.46 -32.89 28.93
CA LYS A 761 31.39 -32.35 27.91
C LYS A 761 31.04 -30.93 27.46
N GLY A 762 29.81 -30.50 27.67
CA GLY A 762 29.27 -29.28 27.08
C GLY A 762 29.03 -29.43 25.57
N THR A 763 28.45 -30.55 25.13
CA THR A 763 28.16 -30.78 23.70
C THR A 763 26.66 -31.02 23.47
N ILE A 764 26.11 -30.44 22.40
CA ILE A 764 24.74 -30.68 21.91
C ILE A 764 24.83 -31.20 20.48
N SER A 765 24.27 -32.36 20.20
CA SER A 765 24.39 -33.07 18.93
C SER A 765 23.02 -33.29 18.28
N PHE A 766 22.94 -33.00 16.97
CA PHE A 766 21.75 -33.16 16.14
C PHE A 766 22.12 -34.01 14.92
N ASN A 767 21.44 -35.13 14.73
CA ASN A 767 21.56 -35.95 13.53
C ASN A 767 20.24 -35.95 12.78
N PHE A 768 20.28 -35.86 11.45
CA PHE A 768 19.07 -35.85 10.61
C PHE A 768 19.25 -36.71 9.35
N ASP A 769 18.17 -37.34 8.90
CA ASP A 769 18.07 -38.08 7.64
C ASP A 769 16.73 -37.71 6.97
N TYR A 770 16.79 -37.02 5.81
CA TYR A 770 15.63 -36.40 5.15
C TYR A 770 15.57 -36.72 3.66
N GLY A 771 14.41 -37.20 3.17
CA GLY A 771 14.22 -37.60 1.78
C GLY A 771 13.57 -36.51 0.92
N LEU A 772 14.29 -36.00 -0.10
CA LEU A 772 13.75 -35.06 -1.08
C LEU A 772 12.90 -35.79 -2.13
N GLU A 773 11.59 -35.51 -2.15
CA GLU A 773 10.63 -36.13 -3.08
C GLU A 773 10.39 -35.33 -4.37
N THR A 774 10.70 -34.04 -4.43
CA THR A 774 10.41 -33.13 -5.56
C THR A 774 11.67 -32.42 -6.06
N SER A 775 11.55 -31.65 -7.16
CA SER A 775 12.70 -31.10 -7.91
C SER A 775 13.11 -29.66 -7.53
N TYR A 776 12.21 -28.91 -6.88
CA TYR A 776 12.44 -27.55 -6.41
C TYR A 776 11.85 -27.46 -5.00
N TYR A 777 12.66 -27.13 -3.99
CA TYR A 777 12.22 -27.13 -2.60
C TYR A 777 12.98 -26.12 -1.76
N PHE A 778 12.24 -25.41 -0.91
CA PHE A 778 12.72 -24.73 0.28
C PHE A 778 11.66 -24.97 1.36
N GLU A 779 12.01 -25.76 2.37
CA GLU A 779 11.26 -25.87 3.62
C GLU A 779 12.26 -25.61 4.76
N PRO A 780 11.88 -24.88 5.81
CA PRO A 780 12.59 -24.97 7.09
C PRO A 780 12.37 -26.40 7.63
N LEU A 781 13.44 -27.20 7.76
CA LEU A 781 13.29 -28.61 8.15
C LEU A 781 12.91 -28.76 9.61
N VAL A 782 13.54 -27.95 10.47
CA VAL A 782 13.37 -28.01 11.93
C VAL A 782 13.61 -26.62 12.53
N GLU A 783 12.63 -26.08 13.25
CA GLU A 783 12.88 -25.07 14.28
C GLU A 783 13.19 -25.79 15.59
N VAL A 784 14.24 -25.36 16.31
CA VAL A 784 14.55 -25.92 17.65
C VAL A 784 14.88 -24.79 18.62
N THR A 785 13.89 -24.44 19.44
CA THR A 785 13.99 -23.42 20.49
C THR A 785 14.76 -23.94 21.70
N PHE A 786 15.73 -23.17 22.22
CA PHE A 786 16.45 -23.50 23.46
C PHE A 786 16.29 -22.41 24.52
N ARG A 787 16.02 -22.80 25.78
CA ARG A 787 16.03 -21.87 26.92
C ARG A 787 17.37 -21.98 27.65
N ALA A 788 18.30 -21.10 27.29
CA ALA A 788 19.66 -21.10 27.85
C ALA A 788 20.14 -19.66 28.09
N LYS A 789 20.56 -19.36 29.33
CA LYS A 789 20.87 -17.99 29.78
C LYS A 789 22.06 -17.37 29.03
N LYS A 790 21.84 -16.19 28.45
CA LYS A 790 22.78 -15.42 27.59
C LYS A 790 24.18 -15.17 28.20
N THR A 791 24.35 -15.30 29.52
CA THR A 791 25.60 -15.03 30.26
C THR A 791 26.64 -16.17 30.19
N GLY A 792 27.09 -16.55 28.99
CA GLY A 792 28.14 -17.57 28.87
C GLY A 792 28.61 -17.97 27.46
N LEU A 793 27.91 -17.60 26.40
CA LEU A 793 28.22 -18.02 25.04
C LEU A 793 29.26 -17.09 24.39
N THR A 794 30.51 -17.56 24.27
CA THR A 794 31.62 -16.81 23.63
C THR A 794 32.10 -17.43 22.32
N GLU A 795 31.86 -18.72 22.10
CA GLU A 795 32.17 -19.44 20.85
C GLU A 795 31.10 -20.52 20.62
N ILE A 796 30.70 -20.69 19.35
CA ILE A 796 29.94 -21.84 18.87
C ILE A 796 30.74 -22.40 17.68
N GLU A 797 31.37 -23.56 17.85
CA GLU A 797 31.85 -24.35 16.71
C GLU A 797 30.73 -25.29 16.25
N ALA A 798 30.42 -25.27 14.95
CA ALA A 798 29.37 -26.06 14.32
C ALA A 798 29.96 -26.99 13.24
N ASP A 799 30.31 -28.22 13.64
CA ASP A 799 31.04 -29.16 12.77
C ASP A 799 30.10 -29.99 11.86
N ALA A 800 29.48 -29.30 10.90
CA ALA A 800 28.48 -29.85 9.98
C ALA A 800 29.08 -30.82 8.94
N LYS A 801 28.53 -32.03 8.85
CA LYS A 801 28.87 -33.01 7.81
C LYS A 801 27.62 -33.37 7.04
N SER A 802 27.63 -33.19 5.72
CA SER A 802 26.50 -33.54 4.84
C SER A 802 26.87 -34.70 3.93
N VAL A 803 25.97 -35.68 3.83
CA VAL A 803 26.13 -36.91 3.04
C VAL A 803 24.84 -37.14 2.25
N ILE A 804 24.95 -37.08 0.93
CA ILE A 804 23.86 -37.34 -0.01
C ILE A 804 23.84 -38.84 -0.31
N LYS A 805 22.74 -39.51 0.02
CA LYS A 805 22.52 -40.94 -0.22
C LYS A 805 21.50 -41.15 -1.34
N ASP A 806 21.62 -42.26 -2.07
CA ASP A 806 20.55 -42.74 -2.95
C ASP A 806 19.41 -43.36 -2.12
N LYS A 807 18.26 -43.66 -2.77
CA LYS A 807 17.13 -44.38 -2.15
C LYS A 807 17.43 -45.83 -1.70
N LYS A 808 18.70 -46.27 -1.72
CA LYS A 808 19.17 -47.56 -1.21
C LYS A 808 20.23 -47.37 -0.09
N GLY A 809 20.49 -46.13 0.34
CA GLY A 809 21.46 -45.80 1.38
C GLY A 809 22.92 -45.72 0.91
N ASN A 810 23.19 -45.83 -0.39
CA ASN A 810 24.56 -45.69 -0.92
C ASN A 810 24.94 -44.21 -0.93
N ILE A 811 26.12 -43.87 -0.38
CA ILE A 811 26.67 -42.53 -0.47
C ILE A 811 26.98 -42.19 -1.93
N ILE A 812 26.24 -41.24 -2.50
CA ILE A 812 26.51 -40.67 -3.83
C ILE A 812 27.63 -39.63 -3.71
N LYS A 813 27.57 -38.81 -2.64
CA LYS A 813 28.43 -37.66 -2.44
C LYS A 813 28.51 -37.32 -0.94
N ALA A 814 29.68 -36.87 -0.49
CA ALA A 814 29.86 -36.29 0.84
C ALA A 814 30.72 -35.02 0.69
N GLU A 815 30.27 -33.91 1.30
CA GLU A 815 31.03 -32.66 1.35
C GLU A 815 31.05 -32.14 2.79
N PHE A 816 32.24 -31.73 3.25
CA PHE A 816 32.40 -30.96 4.48
C PHE A 816 31.94 -29.52 4.17
N ALA A 817 30.67 -29.24 4.41
CA ALA A 817 30.18 -27.87 4.45
C ALA A 817 30.69 -27.24 5.75
N LYS A 818 31.64 -26.31 5.64
CA LYS A 818 31.98 -25.46 6.80
C LYS A 818 30.73 -24.61 7.08
N ALA A 819 30.07 -24.84 8.22
CA ALA A 819 28.81 -24.17 8.53
C ALA A 819 28.99 -22.65 8.48
N ALA A 820 28.21 -21.98 7.63
CA ALA A 820 28.14 -20.52 7.60
C ALA A 820 27.25 -20.07 8.76
N ILE A 821 27.82 -19.99 9.97
CA ILE A 821 27.11 -19.53 11.17
C ILE A 821 26.81 -18.03 11.01
N SER A 822 25.63 -17.72 10.50
CA SER A 822 25.16 -16.33 10.33
C SER A 822 24.53 -15.84 11.64
N ILE A 823 25.38 -15.48 12.62
CA ILE A 823 24.91 -14.72 13.79
C ILE A 823 24.58 -13.30 13.30
N ARG A 824 23.29 -12.99 13.20
CA ARG A 824 22.78 -11.62 13.01
C ARG A 824 21.88 -11.28 14.18
N GLU A 825 22.05 -10.09 14.75
CA GLU A 825 21.11 -9.56 15.74
C GLU A 825 19.79 -9.23 15.01
N GLY A 826 18.78 -10.08 15.19
CA GLY A 826 17.44 -9.87 14.61
C GLY A 826 16.74 -8.71 15.31
N VAL A 827 16.61 -7.58 14.63
CA VAL A 827 15.88 -6.41 15.13
C VAL A 827 14.38 -6.62 14.91
N TYR A 828 13.76 -7.48 15.70
CA TYR A 828 12.30 -7.49 15.82
C TYR A 828 11.85 -6.15 16.40
N LYS A 829 11.08 -5.37 15.63
CA LYS A 829 10.38 -4.18 16.13
C LYS A 829 9.45 -4.58 17.29
N ASP A 830 9.23 -3.65 18.22
CA ASP A 830 8.35 -3.85 19.39
C ASP A 830 6.88 -4.09 19.01
N VAL A 831 6.52 -5.35 18.74
CA VAL A 831 5.12 -5.79 18.79
C VAL A 831 4.70 -5.83 20.25
N SER A 832 3.84 -4.92 20.69
CA SER A 832 3.24 -4.97 22.03
C SER A 832 2.35 -6.21 22.16
N VAL A 833 2.62 -7.03 23.17
CA VAL A 833 1.77 -8.18 23.49
C VAL A 833 0.77 -7.71 24.53
N ASP A 834 -0.37 -7.21 24.06
CA ASP A 834 -1.53 -7.00 24.93
C ASP A 834 -2.13 -8.36 25.36
N GLU A 835 -2.87 -8.36 26.46
CA GLU A 835 -3.12 -9.58 27.25
C GLU A 835 -4.11 -10.56 26.59
N TRP A 836 -3.91 -11.86 26.84
CA TRP A 836 -4.87 -12.91 26.47
C TRP A 836 -6.13 -12.81 27.36
N PHE A 837 -7.27 -12.45 26.78
CA PHE A 837 -8.54 -12.33 27.52
C PHE A 837 -9.23 -13.67 27.76
N ASP A 838 -9.22 -14.14 29.01
CA ASP A 838 -10.01 -15.29 29.48
C ASP A 838 -11.43 -14.86 29.91
N THR A 839 -12.40 -15.03 29.01
CA THR A 839 -13.82 -14.70 29.24
C THR A 839 -14.60 -15.86 29.88
N THR A 840 -14.17 -16.29 31.08
CA THR A 840 -14.79 -17.40 31.83
C THR A 840 -16.33 -17.31 31.95
N GLY A 841 -17.04 -18.16 31.20
CA GLY A 841 -18.50 -18.08 31.04
C GLY A 841 -19.20 -19.40 30.66
N GLU A 842 -18.75 -20.54 31.20
CA GLU A 842 -19.39 -21.87 31.12
C GLU A 842 -19.89 -22.34 29.72
N ASN A 843 -18.97 -22.66 28.79
CA ASN A 843 -19.15 -23.76 27.84
C ASN A 843 -17.79 -24.29 27.32
N GLU A 844 -17.69 -25.59 27.06
CA GLU A 844 -16.45 -26.26 26.62
C GLU A 844 -16.37 -26.35 25.08
N ASN A 845 -15.75 -25.35 24.45
CA ASN A 845 -15.13 -25.39 23.11
C ASN A 845 -14.34 -24.07 22.93
N ILE A 846 -13.14 -24.11 22.33
CA ILE A 846 -12.25 -22.93 22.24
C ILE A 846 -11.70 -22.78 20.81
N ASP A 847 -12.08 -21.68 20.15
CA ASP A 847 -11.32 -21.10 19.04
C ASP A 847 -10.20 -20.20 19.58
N LEU A 848 -9.01 -20.26 18.97
CA LEU A 848 -7.86 -19.44 19.35
C LEU A 848 -7.71 -18.26 18.38
N PHE A 849 -8.03 -17.05 18.87
CA PHE A 849 -7.85 -15.81 18.12
C PHE A 849 -6.44 -15.24 18.34
N LYS A 850 -5.71 -15.01 17.24
CA LYS A 850 -4.49 -14.19 17.24
C LYS A 850 -4.79 -12.86 16.55
N PHE A 851 -4.44 -11.76 17.21
CA PHE A 851 -4.41 -10.43 16.61
C PHE A 851 -2.97 -10.08 16.27
N THR A 852 -2.75 -9.42 15.13
CA THR A 852 -1.46 -8.81 14.79
C THR A 852 -1.72 -7.42 14.22
N PRO A 853 -1.34 -6.34 14.92
CA PRO A 853 -1.46 -4.98 14.39
C PRO A 853 -0.37 -4.73 13.34
N LYS A 854 -0.70 -3.95 12.31
CA LYS A 854 0.27 -3.37 11.37
C LYS A 854 0.48 -1.88 11.67
N GLU A 855 1.60 -1.33 11.19
CA GLU A 855 1.88 0.12 11.28
C GLU A 855 0.91 0.98 10.45
N ASP A 856 0.18 0.37 9.49
CA ASP A 856 -0.81 1.00 8.61
C ASP A 856 -2.26 1.05 9.17
N GLY A 857 -2.48 0.59 10.40
CA GLY A 857 -3.77 0.68 11.10
C GLY A 857 -4.76 -0.46 10.85
N TYR A 858 -4.46 -1.41 9.94
CA TYR A 858 -5.32 -2.57 9.68
C TYR A 858 -5.04 -3.74 10.64
N TYR A 859 -6.08 -4.53 10.92
CA TYR A 859 -6.03 -5.74 11.73
C TYR A 859 -6.18 -7.00 10.88
N ARG A 860 -5.46 -8.07 11.24
CA ARG A 860 -5.70 -9.43 10.72
C ARG A 860 -6.12 -10.36 11.86
N PHE A 861 -7.14 -11.17 11.62
CA PHE A 861 -7.66 -12.20 12.51
C PHE A 861 -7.12 -13.58 12.12
N TYR A 862 -7.09 -14.50 13.07
CA TYR A 862 -6.93 -15.94 12.84
C TYR A 862 -8.03 -16.70 13.59
N ILE A 863 -8.60 -17.73 12.97
CA ILE A 863 -9.52 -18.70 13.59
C ILE A 863 -8.99 -20.09 13.25
N LYS A 864 -9.09 -21.05 14.17
CA LYS A 864 -8.67 -22.44 13.93
C LYS A 864 -9.73 -23.43 14.42
N SER A 865 -10.82 -23.55 13.66
CA SER A 865 -11.79 -24.63 13.81
C SER A 865 -11.24 -25.95 13.23
N ASP A 866 -11.49 -27.05 13.92
CA ASP A 866 -11.31 -28.43 13.42
C ASP A 866 -12.69 -29.10 13.15
N ILE A 867 -13.77 -28.32 12.93
CA ILE A 867 -15.16 -28.81 12.70
C ILE A 867 -15.87 -28.02 11.58
N ASP A 868 -16.56 -28.75 10.69
CA ASP A 868 -17.45 -28.18 9.66
C ASP A 868 -18.61 -27.38 10.27
N TYR A 869 -18.66 -26.07 10.05
CA TYR A 869 -19.83 -25.24 10.31
C TYR A 869 -19.92 -24.08 9.31
N TYR A 870 -21.05 -23.96 8.63
CA TYR A 870 -21.37 -22.78 7.82
C TYR A 870 -22.12 -21.77 8.71
N GLY A 871 -21.56 -20.58 8.85
CA GLY A 871 -22.14 -19.46 9.60
C GLY A 871 -21.53 -18.14 9.15
N GLU A 872 -22.34 -17.08 9.10
CA GLU A 872 -21.90 -15.76 8.65
C GLU A 872 -21.10 -15.03 9.74
N PHE A 873 -20.02 -14.35 9.34
CA PHE A 873 -19.25 -13.45 10.20
C PHE A 873 -19.22 -12.05 9.57
N SER A 874 -20.07 -11.16 10.09
CA SER A 874 -20.09 -9.75 9.67
C SER A 874 -19.04 -8.95 10.44
N VAL A 875 -17.97 -8.52 9.77
CA VAL A 875 -17.03 -7.54 10.33
C VAL A 875 -17.61 -6.14 10.12
N PHE A 876 -18.16 -5.56 11.18
CA PHE A 876 -18.58 -4.16 11.19
C PHE A 876 -17.37 -3.23 11.28
N ASP A 877 -16.84 -2.80 10.14
CA ASP A 877 -16.23 -1.47 10.05
C ASP A 877 -17.38 -0.44 10.03
N SER A 878 -17.41 0.42 11.04
CA SER A 878 -18.43 1.47 11.19
C SER A 878 -17.98 2.82 10.62
N ASP A 879 -16.76 2.92 10.10
CA ASP A 879 -15.99 4.17 10.13
C ASP A 879 -15.35 4.58 8.80
N PHE A 880 -15.92 4.27 7.62
CA PHE A 880 -15.93 5.24 6.49
C PHE A 880 -16.93 4.94 5.36
N ASN A 881 -17.45 6.01 4.72
CA ASN A 881 -18.03 5.93 3.37
C ASN A 881 -16.91 6.14 2.33
N ASN A 882 -16.11 5.10 2.09
CA ASN A 882 -15.19 5.03 0.95
C ASN A 882 -15.26 3.61 0.36
N PHE A 883 -15.71 3.48 -0.89
CA PHE A 883 -15.73 2.20 -1.58
C PHE A 883 -14.31 1.73 -1.94
N LEU A 884 -13.73 0.81 -1.16
CA LEU A 884 -12.68 -0.06 -1.69
C LEU A 884 -13.37 -1.12 -2.55
N ARG A 885 -13.30 -0.99 -3.89
CA ARG A 885 -14.11 -1.79 -4.83
C ARG A 885 -13.55 -3.20 -5.06
N VAL A 886 -13.55 -4.02 -4.01
CA VAL A 886 -13.31 -5.47 -4.10
C VAL A 886 -14.57 -6.14 -4.64
N CYS A 887 -14.61 -6.36 -5.96
CA CYS A 887 -15.75 -6.98 -6.62
C CYS A 887 -15.78 -8.49 -6.37
N TYR A 888 -16.79 -8.97 -5.66
CA TYR A 888 -17.26 -10.35 -5.72
C TYR A 888 -18.79 -10.33 -5.90
N GLU A 889 -19.26 -10.70 -7.09
CA GLU A 889 -20.70 -10.93 -7.34
C GLU A 889 -20.99 -12.43 -7.30
N THR A 890 -22.12 -12.80 -6.71
CA THR A 890 -22.78 -14.07 -7.02
C THR A 890 -23.81 -13.84 -8.14
N PRO A 891 -23.97 -14.75 -9.10
CA PRO A 891 -24.61 -14.42 -10.37
C PRO A 891 -26.12 -14.65 -10.36
N ASP A 892 -26.93 -13.59 -10.17
CA ASP A 892 -28.26 -13.44 -10.82
C ASP A 892 -28.90 -12.05 -10.59
N ASP A 893 -28.34 -10.97 -11.19
CA ASP A 893 -29.13 -9.77 -11.55
C ASP A 893 -28.43 -8.80 -12.55
N ALA A 894 -27.85 -9.34 -13.62
CA ALA A 894 -27.02 -8.60 -14.59
C ALA A 894 -27.83 -7.68 -15.56
N GLU A 895 -28.77 -6.86 -15.07
CA GLU A 895 -29.50 -5.86 -15.86
C GLU A 895 -29.33 -4.41 -15.36
N LYS A 896 -28.28 -3.77 -15.91
CA LYS A 896 -27.91 -2.34 -15.81
C LYS A 896 -27.12 -2.02 -14.52
N GLY A 897 -25.97 -1.37 -14.70
CA GLY A 897 -25.17 -0.79 -13.63
C GLY A 897 -24.94 0.70 -13.89
N ALA A 898 -24.91 1.48 -12.81
CA ALA A 898 -24.50 2.88 -12.79
C ALA A 898 -23.54 3.08 -11.61
N VAL A 899 -22.47 3.85 -11.82
CA VAL A 899 -21.45 4.14 -10.79
C VAL A 899 -21.58 5.62 -10.42
N TYR A 900 -21.73 5.91 -9.13
CA TYR A 900 -21.89 7.27 -8.61
C TYR A 900 -20.61 7.76 -7.94
N ASP A 901 -20.25 9.01 -8.24
CA ASP A 901 -19.20 9.79 -7.57
C ASP A 901 -19.87 10.88 -6.72
N SER A 902 -19.26 11.27 -5.60
CA SER A 902 -19.84 12.20 -4.63
C SER A 902 -19.02 13.48 -4.50
N VAL A 903 -19.21 14.39 -5.46
CA VAL A 903 -18.80 15.80 -5.37
C VAL A 903 -20.02 16.67 -5.63
N GLU A 904 -20.37 17.54 -4.68
CA GLU A 904 -21.50 18.46 -4.84
C GLU A 904 -21.18 19.56 -5.87
N ASN A 905 -21.76 19.43 -7.07
CA ASN A 905 -22.27 20.54 -7.87
C ASN A 905 -23.48 20.04 -8.69
N GLU A 906 -24.48 20.90 -8.88
CA GLU A 906 -25.80 20.52 -9.42
C GLU A 906 -25.78 20.32 -10.95
N GLU A 907 -26.18 19.15 -11.49
CA GLU A 907 -27.08 18.95 -12.67
C GLU A 907 -27.20 17.46 -13.15
N TYR A 908 -28.28 16.76 -12.74
CA TYR A 908 -29.01 15.59 -13.36
C TYR A 908 -28.28 14.43 -14.12
N PHE A 909 -28.62 13.16 -13.82
CA PHE A 909 -29.33 12.16 -14.71
C PHE A 909 -29.04 10.64 -14.47
N GLU A 910 -30.04 9.91 -13.93
CA GLU A 910 -30.47 8.49 -14.18
C GLU A 910 -29.43 7.34 -14.43
N ALA A 911 -29.28 6.20 -13.71
CA ALA A 911 -30.13 5.25 -12.92
C ALA A 911 -30.64 3.94 -13.65
N GLY A 912 -30.47 2.73 -13.05
CA GLY A 912 -31.11 1.40 -13.37
C GLY A 912 -30.30 0.12 -12.98
N LYS A 913 -30.84 -1.09 -12.62
CA LYS A 913 -32.00 -1.54 -11.76
C LYS A 913 -31.91 -3.03 -11.26
N VAL A 914 -32.07 -3.27 -9.94
CA VAL A 914 -32.05 -4.55 -9.15
C VAL A 914 -33.39 -5.34 -8.97
N TYR A 915 -33.36 -6.66 -8.68
CA TYR A 915 -34.38 -7.58 -8.09
C TYR A 915 -33.83 -8.45 -6.90
N TYR A 916 -34.49 -9.58 -6.53
CA TYR A 916 -34.23 -10.49 -5.38
C TYR A 916 -35.05 -11.81 -5.53
N ILE A 917 -34.66 -12.93 -4.85
CA ILE A 917 -35.50 -13.82 -3.96
C ILE A 917 -35.01 -15.30 -3.80
N ALA A 918 -34.99 -15.77 -2.53
CA ALA A 918 -35.18 -17.14 -1.98
C ALA A 918 -34.06 -18.20 -1.86
N ASP A 919 -34.10 -18.89 -0.71
CA ASP A 919 -33.35 -20.08 -0.29
C ASP A 919 -33.95 -21.42 -0.81
N ASP A 920 -33.11 -22.43 -1.08
CA ASP A 920 -33.30 -23.83 -0.63
C ASP A 920 -32.08 -24.75 -0.96
N LEU A 921 -31.85 -25.78 -0.15
CA LEU A 921 -30.80 -26.82 -0.30
C LEU A 921 -31.18 -27.91 -1.36
N PRO A 922 -30.31 -28.88 -1.80
CA PRO A 922 -29.02 -29.32 -1.22
C PRO A 922 -27.86 -29.65 -2.21
N CYS A 923 -26.71 -30.04 -1.64
CA CYS A 923 -25.51 -30.54 -2.34
C CYS A 923 -25.73 -31.81 -3.20
N GLN A 924 -24.91 -32.01 -4.25
CA GLN A 924 -24.65 -33.35 -4.84
C GLN A 924 -23.17 -33.63 -5.15
N ILE A 925 -22.55 -34.46 -4.33
CA ILE A 925 -21.26 -35.12 -4.61
C ILE A 925 -21.40 -36.06 -5.82
N ARG A 926 -20.46 -36.04 -6.77
CA ARG A 926 -20.48 -36.99 -7.90
C ARG A 926 -19.10 -37.50 -8.37
N ILE A 927 -18.53 -38.42 -7.58
CA ILE A 927 -17.34 -39.20 -7.95
C ILE A 927 -17.67 -40.19 -9.09
N SER A 928 -16.85 -40.29 -10.13
CA SER A 928 -16.90 -41.38 -11.14
C SER A 928 -15.58 -41.62 -11.89
N PHE A 929 -14.70 -42.38 -11.23
CA PHE A 929 -13.54 -43.15 -11.70
C PHE A 929 -13.12 -43.14 -13.19
N ILE A 930 -11.87 -42.69 -13.39
CA ILE A 930 -10.73 -43.38 -14.05
C ILE A 930 -11.07 -44.50 -15.05
N LYS A 931 -10.48 -44.42 -16.26
CA LYS A 931 -10.21 -45.58 -17.11
C LYS A 931 -8.81 -45.52 -17.75
N VAL A 932 -7.97 -46.50 -17.43
CA VAL A 932 -6.59 -46.68 -17.94
C VAL A 932 -6.54 -47.93 -18.86
N LEU A 933 -5.40 -48.13 -19.55
CA LEU A 933 -4.86 -49.37 -20.16
C LEU A 933 -5.07 -49.56 -21.70
N PRO A 934 -4.13 -50.23 -22.42
CA PRO A 934 -2.66 -50.01 -22.45
C PRO A 934 -2.01 -50.22 -23.87
N THR A 935 -0.68 -50.46 -23.89
CA THR A 935 0.20 -51.12 -24.92
C THR A 935 0.88 -50.33 -26.08
N GLU A 936 2.09 -49.83 -25.78
CA GLU A 936 3.41 -50.33 -26.27
C GLU A 936 3.94 -50.15 -27.75
N PRO A 937 5.30 -50.24 -27.97
CA PRO A 937 6.04 -49.62 -29.11
C PRO A 937 6.68 -50.71 -30.04
N PRO A 938 7.85 -50.55 -30.76
CA PRO A 938 8.73 -49.40 -31.09
C PRO A 938 9.21 -49.34 -32.58
N THR A 939 10.10 -48.39 -32.95
CA THR A 939 11.23 -48.60 -33.93
C THR A 939 12.20 -47.38 -34.05
N GLU A 940 13.47 -47.64 -34.42
CA GLU A 940 14.58 -46.67 -34.70
C GLU A 940 15.45 -47.16 -35.89
N PRO A 941 16.54 -46.46 -36.34
CA PRO A 941 16.68 -45.03 -36.68
C PRO A 941 16.90 -44.83 -38.21
N PRO A 942 18.10 -44.84 -38.90
CA PRO A 942 19.52 -44.55 -38.57
C PRO A 942 20.27 -43.57 -39.56
N THR A 943 21.59 -43.42 -39.36
CA THR A 943 22.69 -43.00 -40.31
C THR A 943 23.15 -41.53 -40.49
N GLU A 944 24.47 -41.33 -40.30
CA GLU A 944 25.36 -40.24 -40.79
C GLU A 944 26.24 -40.78 -41.97
N PRO A 945 27.43 -40.23 -42.39
CA PRO A 945 28.07 -38.90 -42.26
C PRO A 945 28.41 -38.35 -43.71
N PRO A 946 29.63 -37.99 -44.21
CA PRO A 946 30.91 -37.48 -43.65
C PRO A 946 31.64 -36.34 -44.47
N THR A 947 32.88 -35.99 -44.05
CA THR A 947 34.00 -35.34 -44.82
C THR A 947 33.88 -33.86 -45.25
N GLU A 948 34.94 -33.03 -45.35
CA GLU A 948 36.38 -33.26 -45.68
C GLU A 948 37.43 -32.51 -44.80
N LYS A 949 38.72 -32.77 -45.09
CA LYS A 949 40.00 -32.20 -44.59
C LYS A 949 41.03 -32.22 -45.77
N PRO A 950 42.22 -31.57 -45.77
CA PRO A 950 43.30 -31.62 -44.75
C PRO A 950 43.71 -30.19 -44.27
N THR A 951 44.95 -29.62 -44.17
CA THR A 951 46.39 -29.92 -44.45
C THR A 951 47.23 -28.94 -43.56
N GLU A 952 48.57 -28.89 -43.40
CA GLU A 952 49.75 -29.62 -43.90
C GLU A 952 50.86 -29.70 -42.80
N LYS A 953 52.17 -29.70 -43.16
CA LYS A 953 53.34 -29.81 -42.25
C LYS A 953 54.66 -29.47 -43.00
N PRO A 954 55.74 -29.01 -42.33
CA PRO A 954 56.89 -29.89 -41.95
C PRO A 954 57.53 -29.52 -40.56
N THR A 955 58.03 -30.42 -39.69
CA THR A 955 59.34 -31.17 -39.63
C THR A 955 60.61 -30.28 -39.69
N GLU A 956 61.69 -30.46 -38.89
CA GLU A 956 62.09 -31.58 -37.99
C GLU A 956 63.08 -31.20 -36.83
N LYS A 957 63.76 -32.18 -36.21
CA LYS A 957 64.59 -32.19 -34.96
C LYS A 957 66.09 -31.82 -35.20
N PRO A 958 66.98 -31.53 -34.19
CA PRO A 958 67.49 -32.56 -33.24
C PRO A 958 68.11 -32.17 -31.85
N THR A 959 68.31 -33.19 -31.01
CA THR A 959 69.36 -33.47 -29.97
C THR A 959 69.87 -32.48 -28.89
N GLU A 960 69.68 -32.91 -27.62
CA GLU A 960 70.66 -33.03 -26.50
C GLU A 960 71.22 -31.84 -25.67
N LYS A 961 71.51 -32.16 -24.39
CA LYS A 961 72.18 -31.40 -23.31
C LYS A 961 73.69 -31.84 -23.22
N PRO A 962 74.59 -31.33 -22.34
CA PRO A 962 74.40 -30.43 -21.18
C PRO A 962 75.47 -29.31 -20.93
N THR A 963 75.14 -28.41 -19.98
CA THR A 963 76.00 -27.71 -18.98
C THR A 963 77.44 -27.24 -19.30
N ASP A 964 77.74 -25.99 -18.90
CA ASP A 964 78.60 -25.75 -17.71
C ASP A 964 78.23 -24.42 -16.99
N LYS A 965 78.76 -24.20 -15.78
CA LYS A 965 78.53 -23.03 -14.90
C LYS A 965 79.75 -22.10 -14.80
N SER A 966 79.54 -20.79 -14.74
CA SER A 966 80.24 -19.88 -13.79
C SER A 966 79.90 -18.39 -13.99
N ASN A 967 78.84 -17.93 -13.32
CA ASN A 967 78.69 -16.58 -12.74
C ASN A 967 77.25 -16.48 -12.20
N GLU A 968 77.02 -17.03 -11.02
CA GLU A 968 75.77 -16.77 -10.29
C GLU A 968 75.89 -15.35 -9.72
N ALA A 969 75.27 -14.38 -10.41
CA ALA A 969 75.19 -12.99 -9.95
C ALA A 969 74.52 -12.93 -8.56
N LYS A 970 74.89 -11.94 -7.73
CA LYS A 970 74.27 -11.81 -6.41
C LYS A 970 72.77 -11.59 -6.57
N LYS A 971 71.97 -12.41 -5.89
CA LYS A 971 70.52 -12.17 -5.81
C LYS A 971 70.24 -11.11 -4.74
N PRO A 972 69.52 -10.03 -5.06
CA PRO A 972 69.01 -9.12 -4.03
C PRO A 972 68.00 -9.84 -3.13
N ASP A 973 67.98 -9.46 -1.85
CA ASP A 973 67.16 -10.07 -0.82
C ASP A 973 66.15 -9.04 -0.30
N PHE A 974 64.92 -9.11 -0.83
CA PHE A 974 63.84 -8.19 -0.51
C PHE A 974 63.22 -8.44 0.88
N SER A 975 63.48 -9.59 1.52
CA SER A 975 62.92 -9.94 2.84
C SER A 975 63.40 -9.02 3.98
N LYS A 976 64.43 -8.21 3.71
CA LYS A 976 64.98 -7.20 4.63
C LYS A 976 64.28 -5.83 4.55
N LEU A 977 63.29 -5.64 3.67
CA LEU A 977 62.50 -4.41 3.62
C LEU A 977 61.51 -4.37 4.81
N PRO A 978 61.27 -3.19 5.44
CA PRO A 978 60.50 -3.08 6.68
C PRO A 978 58.96 -3.09 6.45
N VAL A 979 58.45 -4.12 5.78
CA VAL A 979 57.07 -4.22 5.25
C VAL A 979 56.59 -5.68 5.20
N LYS A 980 55.28 -5.93 5.32
CA LYS A 980 54.70 -7.25 5.02
C LYS A 980 54.66 -7.43 3.50
N THR A 981 55.48 -8.34 2.96
CA THR A 981 55.60 -8.56 1.51
C THR A 981 55.17 -9.95 1.10
N GLN A 982 54.47 -10.03 -0.04
CA GLN A 982 54.25 -11.28 -0.77
C GLN A 982 55.00 -11.17 -2.11
N GLU A 983 56.23 -11.67 -2.15
CA GLU A 983 57.07 -11.57 -3.35
C GLU A 983 56.69 -12.63 -4.40
N ASN A 984 56.46 -12.20 -5.64
CA ASN A 984 56.58 -13.07 -6.81
C ASN A 984 57.75 -12.60 -7.69
N ASN A 985 58.14 -13.38 -8.72
CA ASN A 985 59.37 -13.10 -9.47
C ASN A 985 59.43 -11.71 -10.11
N GLU A 986 58.30 -11.14 -10.52
CA GLU A 986 58.24 -9.88 -11.30
C GLU A 986 57.56 -8.74 -10.54
N VAL A 987 56.81 -9.04 -9.47
CA VAL A 987 55.98 -8.10 -8.71
C VAL A 987 56.34 -8.12 -7.21
N LEU A 988 56.38 -6.94 -6.60
CA LEU A 988 56.54 -6.73 -5.16
C LEU A 988 55.24 -6.14 -4.59
N LEU A 989 54.43 -6.99 -3.96
CA LEU A 989 53.25 -6.56 -3.19
C LEU A 989 53.68 -5.97 -1.84
N ILE A 990 53.15 -4.80 -1.49
CA ILE A 990 53.48 -4.07 -0.26
C ILE A 990 52.19 -3.69 0.49
N SER A 991 52.24 -3.83 1.82
CA SER A 991 51.19 -3.43 2.77
C SER A 991 51.17 -1.93 3.10
N ASP A 992 52.35 -1.30 3.16
CA ASP A 992 52.55 0.03 3.73
C ASP A 992 53.45 0.90 2.84
N SER A 993 53.37 2.22 3.00
CA SER A 993 54.15 3.18 2.20
C SER A 993 55.66 3.06 2.46
N LEU A 994 56.43 2.74 1.43
CA LEU A 994 57.89 2.59 1.47
C LEU A 994 58.57 3.74 0.71
N THR A 995 59.73 4.22 1.16
CA THR A 995 60.48 5.27 0.45
C THR A 995 61.63 4.73 -0.40
N SER A 996 61.94 5.48 -1.46
CA SER A 996 63.04 5.27 -2.39
C SER A 996 64.39 5.06 -1.68
N LYS A 997 64.63 5.81 -0.61
CA LYS A 997 65.78 5.69 0.30
C LYS A 997 65.78 4.42 1.14
N GLN A 998 64.66 4.01 1.74
CA GLN A 998 64.60 2.76 2.50
C GLN A 998 64.99 1.56 1.62
N VAL A 999 64.54 1.53 0.37
CA VAL A 999 64.94 0.51 -0.61
C VAL A 999 66.44 0.58 -0.91
N LYS A 1000 66.99 1.77 -1.19
CA LYS A 1000 68.41 1.99 -1.49
C LYS A 1000 69.35 1.69 -0.31
N GLU A 1001 68.92 1.96 0.93
CA GLU A 1001 69.68 1.67 2.15
C GLU A 1001 69.69 0.16 2.44
N THR A 1002 68.54 -0.53 2.35
CA THR A 1002 68.44 -1.99 2.53
C THR A 1002 69.21 -2.77 1.45
N LEU A 1003 69.20 -2.29 0.20
CA LEU A 1003 69.87 -2.93 -0.94
C LEU A 1003 71.21 -2.27 -1.30
N SER A 1004 71.86 -1.62 -0.33
CA SER A 1004 73.08 -0.80 -0.51
C SER A 1004 74.33 -1.53 -1.03
N GLU A 1005 74.29 -2.87 -1.18
CA GLU A 1005 75.33 -3.63 -1.89
C GLU A 1005 75.13 -3.70 -3.41
N PHE A 1006 74.03 -3.16 -3.94
CA PHE A 1006 73.67 -3.08 -5.36
C PHE A 1006 73.48 -1.62 -5.81
N THR A 1007 73.54 -1.38 -7.13
CA THR A 1007 73.08 -0.10 -7.69
C THR A 1007 71.59 -0.19 -8.00
N VAL A 1008 70.76 0.63 -7.34
CA VAL A 1008 69.30 0.60 -7.48
C VAL A 1008 68.78 1.88 -8.14
N ASN A 1009 68.07 1.73 -9.26
CA ASN A 1009 67.23 2.77 -9.84
C ASN A 1009 65.77 2.48 -9.48
N ILE A 1010 64.99 3.51 -9.18
CA ILE A 1010 63.55 3.41 -8.92
C ILE A 1010 62.86 4.44 -9.81
N LEU A 1011 61.89 3.98 -10.61
CA LEU A 1011 61.14 4.80 -11.55
C LEU A 1011 59.68 4.94 -11.11
N ASP A 1012 59.06 6.09 -11.36
CA ASP A 1012 57.61 6.28 -11.24
C ASP A 1012 56.85 5.55 -12.37
N VAL A 1013 55.52 5.59 -12.32
CA VAL A 1013 54.62 5.01 -13.34
C VAL A 1013 54.81 5.59 -14.75
N ASN A 1014 55.54 6.71 -14.88
CA ASN A 1014 55.83 7.40 -16.14
C ASN A 1014 57.28 7.18 -16.61
N GLY A 1015 58.10 6.41 -15.87
CA GLY A 1015 59.50 6.15 -16.17
C GLY A 1015 60.51 7.20 -15.66
N ASN A 1016 60.08 8.19 -14.86
CA ASN A 1016 60.95 9.19 -14.24
C ASN A 1016 61.65 8.61 -13.01
N LYS A 1017 62.94 8.93 -12.79
CA LYS A 1017 63.63 8.51 -11.55
C LYS A 1017 63.06 9.23 -10.32
N LEU A 1018 62.69 8.45 -9.30
CA LEU A 1018 62.29 8.99 -7.99
C LEU A 1018 63.49 9.55 -7.23
N GLU A 1019 63.28 10.72 -6.60
CA GLU A 1019 64.21 11.30 -5.61
C GLU A 1019 64.34 10.38 -4.37
N ASP A 1020 65.35 10.60 -3.54
CA ASP A 1020 65.68 9.66 -2.46
C ASP A 1020 64.59 9.57 -1.37
N ASP A 1021 64.08 10.69 -0.86
CA ASP A 1021 63.04 10.66 0.19
C ASP A 1021 61.59 10.53 -0.38
N ALA A 1022 61.42 10.24 -1.68
CA ALA A 1022 60.11 10.04 -2.31
C ALA A 1022 59.46 8.70 -1.89
N ALA A 1023 58.13 8.72 -1.70
CA ALA A 1023 57.32 7.50 -1.52
C ALA A 1023 57.20 6.71 -2.83
N ILE A 1024 57.08 5.39 -2.72
CA ILE A 1024 56.93 4.47 -3.85
C ILE A 1024 55.47 3.99 -3.88
N GLY A 1025 54.70 4.44 -4.87
CA GLY A 1025 53.33 4.00 -5.10
C GLY A 1025 53.19 2.86 -6.11
N THR A 1026 51.95 2.43 -6.33
CA THR A 1026 51.60 1.38 -7.30
C THR A 1026 52.08 1.69 -8.71
N GLY A 1027 52.60 0.66 -9.40
CA GLY A 1027 53.13 0.73 -10.76
C GLY A 1027 54.56 1.24 -10.88
N ALA A 1028 55.18 1.70 -9.79
CA ALA A 1028 56.59 2.09 -9.77
C ALA A 1028 57.52 0.89 -10.06
N GLU A 1029 58.68 1.15 -10.66
CA GLU A 1029 59.60 0.12 -11.15
C GLU A 1029 60.96 0.17 -10.44
N ILE A 1030 61.32 -0.90 -9.73
CA ILE A 1030 62.63 -1.06 -9.07
C ILE A 1030 63.54 -1.88 -9.99
N GLN A 1031 64.65 -1.29 -10.42
CA GLN A 1031 65.71 -1.91 -11.23
C GLN A 1031 66.99 -2.05 -10.40
N ILE A 1032 67.51 -3.27 -10.26
CA ILE A 1032 68.68 -3.58 -9.43
C ILE A 1032 69.82 -4.10 -10.29
N TYR A 1033 71.01 -3.52 -10.12
CA TYR A 1033 72.22 -3.83 -10.88
C TYR A 1033 73.36 -4.32 -9.99
N ASP A 1034 74.00 -5.43 -10.38
CA ASP A 1034 75.27 -5.92 -9.86
C ASP A 1034 76.38 -5.50 -10.86
N GLY A 1035 77.14 -4.47 -10.49
CA GLY A 1035 77.96 -3.71 -11.44
C GLY A 1035 77.12 -3.06 -12.54
N GLU A 1036 77.42 -3.37 -13.81
CA GLU A 1036 76.65 -2.92 -14.98
C GLU A 1036 75.50 -3.88 -15.36
N THR A 1037 75.37 -5.04 -14.69
CA THR A 1037 74.40 -6.08 -15.05
C THR A 1037 73.09 -5.90 -14.29
N LEU A 1038 71.97 -5.73 -14.99
CA LEU A 1038 70.64 -5.78 -14.37
C LEU A 1038 70.38 -7.20 -13.85
N VAL A 1039 70.25 -7.37 -12.53
CA VAL A 1039 70.04 -8.66 -11.85
C VAL A 1039 68.60 -8.90 -11.39
N ALA A 1040 67.83 -7.83 -11.17
CA ALA A 1040 66.40 -7.92 -10.86
C ALA A 1040 65.63 -6.70 -11.38
N LYS A 1041 64.37 -6.93 -11.71
CA LYS A 1041 63.38 -5.93 -12.09
C LYS A 1041 62.09 -6.27 -11.34
N LYS A 1042 61.48 -5.29 -10.65
CA LYS A 1042 60.21 -5.47 -9.93
C LYS A 1042 59.24 -4.33 -10.21
N THR A 1043 57.99 -4.64 -10.50
CA THR A 1043 56.89 -3.68 -10.41
C THR A 1043 56.32 -3.68 -8.98
N VAL A 1044 56.13 -2.50 -8.40
CA VAL A 1044 55.57 -2.31 -7.06
C VAL A 1044 54.05 -2.24 -7.12
N ILE A 1045 53.38 -2.90 -6.18
CA ILE A 1045 51.92 -2.87 -6.00
C ILE A 1045 51.64 -2.58 -4.54
N LEU A 1046 51.09 -1.39 -4.25
CA LEU A 1046 50.65 -0.98 -2.92
C LEU A 1046 49.13 -1.13 -2.87
N LYS A 1047 48.62 -2.10 -2.09
CA LYS A 1047 47.17 -2.37 -2.04
C LYS A 1047 46.39 -1.11 -1.67
N GLY A 1048 45.34 -0.80 -2.44
CA GLY A 1048 44.49 0.37 -2.28
C GLY A 1048 45.07 1.70 -2.79
N ASP A 1049 46.33 1.77 -3.25
CA ASP A 1049 46.86 2.92 -3.99
C ASP A 1049 46.70 2.68 -5.49
N LEU A 1050 45.81 3.44 -6.14
CA LEU A 1050 45.55 3.35 -7.58
C LEU A 1050 46.12 4.54 -8.35
N ASN A 1051 46.35 5.67 -7.69
CA ASN A 1051 46.88 6.88 -8.30
C ASN A 1051 48.42 6.92 -8.33
N GLY A 1052 49.09 6.15 -7.47
CA GLY A 1052 50.54 6.01 -7.43
C GLY A 1052 51.26 7.01 -6.52
N ASP A 1053 50.56 7.78 -5.69
CA ASP A 1053 51.19 8.72 -4.73
C ASP A 1053 51.72 8.06 -3.44
N GLY A 1054 51.58 6.74 -3.32
CA GLY A 1054 52.10 5.97 -2.19
C GLY A 1054 51.21 6.00 -0.94
N LYS A 1055 49.94 6.44 -1.06
CA LYS A 1055 48.98 6.46 0.07
C LYS A 1055 47.54 6.16 -0.37
N VAL A 1056 46.97 5.09 0.20
CA VAL A 1056 45.53 4.76 0.10
C VAL A 1056 44.68 5.94 0.57
N LYS A 1057 43.79 6.46 -0.29
CA LYS A 1057 42.89 7.58 0.00
C LYS A 1057 41.50 7.40 -0.63
N THR A 1058 40.57 8.29 -0.29
CA THR A 1058 39.22 8.34 -0.88
C THR A 1058 39.23 8.65 -2.39
N THR A 1059 40.34 9.17 -2.93
CA THR A 1059 40.63 9.26 -4.37
C THR A 1059 40.74 7.88 -5.02
N ASP A 1060 41.36 6.93 -4.32
CA ASP A 1060 41.70 5.62 -4.85
C ASP A 1060 40.49 4.69 -4.80
N ALA A 1061 39.67 4.81 -3.74
CA ALA A 1061 38.33 4.23 -3.71
C ALA A 1061 37.47 4.69 -4.90
N ARG A 1062 37.53 5.99 -5.26
CA ARG A 1062 36.81 6.53 -6.43
C ARG A 1062 37.35 5.97 -7.74
N ASN A 1063 38.68 5.84 -7.88
CA ASN A 1063 39.30 5.26 -9.07
C ASN A 1063 38.96 3.76 -9.18
N ALA A 1064 38.91 3.04 -8.06
CA ALA A 1064 38.54 1.62 -8.02
C ALA A 1064 37.08 1.43 -8.44
N LEU A 1065 36.16 2.26 -7.93
CA LEU A 1065 34.74 2.23 -8.32
C LEU A 1065 34.58 2.52 -9.82
N ARG A 1066 35.32 3.51 -10.35
CA ARG A 1066 35.28 3.85 -11.78
C ARG A 1066 35.87 2.74 -12.65
N GLY A 1067 36.92 2.06 -12.21
CA GLY A 1067 37.45 0.86 -12.87
C GLY A 1067 36.46 -0.31 -12.85
N ALA A 1068 35.84 -0.60 -11.69
CA ALA A 1068 34.83 -1.65 -11.53
C ALA A 1068 33.58 -1.42 -12.40
N LEU A 1069 33.19 -0.15 -12.61
CA LEU A 1069 32.10 0.26 -13.49
C LEU A 1069 32.51 0.38 -14.97
N GLY A 1070 33.76 0.05 -15.34
CA GLY A 1070 34.28 0.18 -16.71
C GLY A 1070 34.40 1.62 -17.23
N LEU A 1071 34.35 2.61 -16.35
CA LEU A 1071 34.38 4.05 -16.69
C LEU A 1071 35.79 4.60 -16.90
N ASP A 1072 36.81 3.92 -16.35
CA ASP A 1072 38.24 4.19 -16.58
C ASP A 1072 38.98 2.89 -16.89
N ASN A 1073 39.87 2.92 -17.90
CA ASN A 1073 40.77 1.80 -18.19
C ASN A 1073 41.96 1.80 -17.22
N LEU A 1074 41.89 0.97 -16.18
CA LEU A 1074 43.01 0.73 -15.26
C LEU A 1074 44.02 -0.25 -15.87
N SER A 1075 45.30 -0.09 -15.53
CA SER A 1075 46.35 -1.07 -15.86
C SER A 1075 46.29 -2.31 -14.97
N ASP A 1076 46.86 -3.43 -15.41
CA ASP A 1076 46.94 -4.68 -14.62
C ASP A 1076 47.48 -4.46 -13.20
N ALA A 1077 48.46 -3.55 -13.06
CA ALA A 1077 49.02 -3.15 -11.77
C ALA A 1077 48.01 -2.41 -10.87
N GLN A 1078 47.19 -1.53 -11.45
CA GLN A 1078 46.13 -0.83 -10.72
C GLN A 1078 44.94 -1.75 -10.41
N ILE A 1079 44.62 -2.70 -11.29
CA ILE A 1079 43.60 -3.73 -11.02
C ILE A 1079 44.04 -4.62 -9.85
N LEU A 1080 45.30 -5.07 -9.83
CA LEU A 1080 45.86 -5.88 -8.73
C LEU A 1080 46.05 -5.09 -7.42
N ALA A 1081 46.26 -3.77 -7.49
CA ALA A 1081 46.21 -2.90 -6.32
C ALA A 1081 44.78 -2.65 -5.81
N ALA A 1082 43.81 -2.64 -6.72
CA ALA A 1082 42.40 -2.40 -6.42
C ALA A 1082 41.69 -3.63 -5.87
N ASP A 1083 42.06 -4.85 -6.30
CA ASP A 1083 41.65 -6.11 -5.69
C ASP A 1083 42.24 -6.25 -4.27
N VAL A 1084 41.66 -5.52 -3.33
CA VAL A 1084 42.08 -5.56 -1.93
C VAL A 1084 41.60 -6.83 -1.23
N ASN A 1085 40.49 -7.42 -1.68
CA ASN A 1085 39.91 -8.60 -1.05
C ASN A 1085 40.55 -9.96 -1.49
N ASN A 1086 41.26 -9.98 -2.62
CA ASN A 1086 41.86 -11.15 -3.30
C ASN A 1086 40.89 -12.13 -4.01
N ASP A 1087 39.67 -11.73 -4.38
CA ASP A 1087 38.75 -12.59 -5.14
C ASP A 1087 39.08 -12.71 -6.63
N GLY A 1088 40.04 -11.92 -7.13
CA GLY A 1088 40.51 -11.94 -8.51
C GLY A 1088 39.71 -11.07 -9.47
N LYS A 1089 38.74 -10.27 -8.98
CA LYS A 1089 37.92 -9.37 -9.79
C LYS A 1089 37.72 -8.03 -9.10
N LEU A 1090 38.14 -6.93 -9.75
CA LEU A 1090 37.82 -5.58 -9.29
C LEU A 1090 36.30 -5.32 -9.33
N LYS A 1091 35.70 -5.11 -8.15
CA LYS A 1091 34.27 -4.83 -7.95
C LYS A 1091 34.03 -3.54 -7.17
N ALA A 1092 32.76 -3.14 -7.05
CA ALA A 1092 32.34 -2.07 -6.14
C ALA A 1092 32.59 -2.41 -4.65
N THR A 1093 32.66 -3.69 -4.29
CA THR A 1093 33.03 -4.16 -2.94
C THR A 1093 34.45 -3.74 -2.56
N ASP A 1094 35.40 -3.80 -3.49
CA ASP A 1094 36.78 -3.36 -3.26
C ASP A 1094 36.88 -1.85 -3.10
N ALA A 1095 36.16 -1.10 -3.94
CA ALA A 1095 36.06 0.35 -3.79
C ALA A 1095 35.44 0.74 -2.43
N ARG A 1096 34.42 0.01 -1.97
CA ARG A 1096 33.79 0.19 -0.65
C ARG A 1096 34.76 -0.17 0.48
N ALA A 1097 35.56 -1.23 0.32
CA ALA A 1097 36.63 -1.57 1.25
C ALA A 1097 37.64 -0.42 1.32
N ILE A 1098 38.34 -0.10 0.22
CA ILE A 1098 39.34 0.99 0.10
C ILE A 1098 38.84 2.29 0.73
N LEU A 1099 37.55 2.64 0.54
CA LEU A 1099 36.94 3.81 1.16
C LEU A 1099 36.92 3.75 2.70
N ARG A 1100 36.49 2.63 3.29
CA ARG A 1100 36.44 2.44 4.76
C ARG A 1100 37.82 2.54 5.40
N GLY A 1101 38.84 1.91 4.81
CA GLY A 1101 40.23 1.99 5.29
C GLY A 1101 40.83 3.38 5.14
N ALA A 1102 40.57 4.07 4.01
CA ALA A 1102 40.94 5.47 3.83
C ALA A 1102 40.23 6.43 4.81
N MET A 1103 39.13 5.99 5.43
CA MET A 1103 38.41 6.70 6.49
C MET A 1103 38.77 6.23 7.92
N GLY A 1104 39.61 5.20 8.06
CA GLY A 1104 39.98 4.62 9.37
C GLY A 1104 38.84 3.89 10.08
N LEU A 1105 37.86 3.35 9.34
CA LEU A 1105 36.69 2.65 9.87
C LEU A 1105 36.91 1.15 10.12
N ASP A 1106 37.99 0.59 9.58
CA ASP A 1106 38.41 -0.80 9.77
C ASP A 1106 39.87 -0.84 10.22
N ASP A 1107 40.23 -1.80 11.06
CA ASP A 1107 41.61 -1.99 11.53
C ASP A 1107 42.46 -2.57 10.39
N THR A 1108 43.46 -1.81 9.92
CA THR A 1108 44.19 -2.10 8.66
C THR A 1108 44.98 -3.41 8.70
N ALA A 1109 45.15 -4.02 9.88
CA ALA A 1109 45.73 -5.34 10.04
C ALA A 1109 44.90 -6.46 9.41
N ALA A 1110 43.56 -6.32 9.32
CA ALA A 1110 42.65 -7.35 8.81
C ALA A 1110 42.62 -7.48 7.28
N TRP A 1111 43.21 -6.52 6.55
CA TRP A 1111 43.04 -6.34 5.11
C TRP A 1111 44.04 -7.09 4.22
N LEU A 1112 45.06 -7.71 4.81
CA LEU A 1112 46.26 -8.16 4.07
C LEU A 1112 46.45 -9.68 4.06
N GLY A 1113 45.74 -10.41 4.93
CA GLY A 1113 46.11 -11.77 5.33
C GLY A 1113 47.10 -11.82 6.51
#